data_AF-A0A1R1XKC3-F1
#
_entry.id   AF-A0A1R1XKC3-F1
#
_cell.length_a   1.000
_cell.length_b   1.000
_cell.length_c   1.000
_cell.angle_alpha   90.00
_cell.angle_beta   90.00
_cell.angle_gamma   90.00
#
_symmetry.space_group_name_H-M   'P 1'
#
loop_
_entity.id
_entity.type
_entity.pdbx_description
1 polymer ?
#
loop_
_entity_poly.entity_id
_entity_poly.type
_entity_poly.pdbx_seq_one_letter_code
_entity_poly.pdbx_strand_id
1 'polypeptide(L)'
;MTDNFNSNRGASLPAELEVRVRSLGKNYIDFVLSNVDLSVANTLRRVMIAEVPTMAIDMVEFFENSSVLADEFIAHRLGLIPLTSEKAKDFKYTRDCTCAQNCQYCSVEISLHAKCTDDGTLSVTSRDLVSSNPDVVPVLEDSEDRGILIAKLRKGQELKLQCVVKKGIAKEHAKWSPVSVIEFEYDPYNKLRHTDYWFEKDRDAEWPLSKNAEEEEPIDPNQKYDFNGTIKHIYMGVETKGSLPPESVVSIATKLIQEKLGTLQISIEEESKLLDGDNNVAANCYRRNSIKNNTIIKSQTLSKQISQLSDSNLPKEAEKKSRVEKLVPFADQNDVDEWIPEIEKNKLNHNTTSLEKNPINLSKKSFSLSADKVNSGNINKSLISEPKKISNNGYSSNIDDKETLLDQLNVRKLGSISDAEKTYESAKLALGGSIHPLNTYEVINMLKDANFSSKKAESLTNCIRDLLIKQIASMMSKTCLSEQVENNSYEIKAAIQQLRIEMLLMHKNSHSIIQSESSCVARELEILSQQIKEEIMKLRSNISIEMNNRRYERFDSIKDLEVHRQEMETTYYYLLGEVKTDIEATKLNIIRKGFLTILITGLVVIIFIPKKNKDSPGNDTTLPENEASILNPEIV
;
A
#
# COMPACT_ATOMS: atom_id res chain seq x y z
N MET A 1 -43.67 -33.34 36.87
CA MET A 1 -44.01 -32.20 37.77
C MET A 1 -42.72 -31.50 38.14
N THR A 2 -42.18 -30.70 37.22
CA THR A 2 -40.85 -30.08 37.33
C THR A 2 -40.83 -28.78 36.51
N ASP A 3 -41.82 -27.94 36.76
CA ASP A 3 -41.96 -26.59 36.22
C ASP A 3 -42.09 -25.60 37.38
N ASN A 4 -41.84 -24.32 37.13
CA ASN A 4 -41.74 -23.20 38.09
C ASN A 4 -40.35 -22.94 38.71
N PHE A 5 -39.32 -22.75 37.86
CA PHE A 5 -38.11 -22.00 38.22
C PHE A 5 -37.58 -21.13 37.07
N ASN A 6 -38.45 -20.31 36.46
CA ASN A 6 -38.02 -19.34 35.44
C ASN A 6 -38.87 -18.04 35.41
N SER A 7 -39.20 -17.52 36.60
CA SER A 7 -39.96 -16.28 36.78
C SER A 7 -39.21 -15.26 37.64
N ASN A 8 -38.03 -14.80 37.17
CA ASN A 8 -37.48 -13.45 37.47
C ASN A 8 -36.13 -13.19 36.78
N ARG A 9 -36.19 -12.82 35.49
CA ARG A 9 -35.20 -11.93 34.85
C ARG A 9 -35.79 -11.37 33.56
N GLY A 10 -36.51 -10.25 33.68
CA GLY A 10 -37.07 -9.48 32.57
C GLY A 10 -36.01 -8.71 31.78
N ALA A 11 -34.90 -9.35 31.42
CA ALA A 11 -34.12 -8.91 30.27
C ALA A 11 -34.78 -9.56 29.05
N SER A 12 -35.51 -8.77 28.26
CA SER A 12 -35.85 -9.18 26.90
C SER A 12 -34.57 -9.60 26.19
N LEU A 13 -34.60 -10.70 25.43
CA LEU A 13 -33.55 -10.93 24.45
C LEU A 13 -33.49 -9.67 23.54
N PRO A 14 -32.29 -9.21 23.12
CA PRO A 14 -32.22 -8.15 22.13
C PRO A 14 -33.05 -8.59 20.92
N ALA A 15 -33.96 -7.72 20.49
CA ALA A 15 -34.86 -8.04 19.38
C ALA A 15 -34.04 -8.43 18.15
N GLU A 16 -34.40 -9.54 17.50
CA GLU A 16 -33.58 -10.09 16.43
C GLU A 16 -33.48 -9.10 15.26
N LEU A 17 -32.27 -8.97 14.71
CA LEU A 17 -31.99 -8.09 13.58
C LEU A 17 -32.83 -8.52 12.38
N GLU A 18 -33.68 -7.63 11.91
CA GLU A 18 -34.59 -7.89 10.78
C GLU A 18 -34.12 -7.11 9.54
N VAL A 19 -34.14 -7.77 8.39
CA VAL A 19 -33.78 -7.17 7.09
C VAL A 19 -34.95 -7.35 6.12
N ARG A 20 -35.57 -6.25 5.71
CA ARG A 20 -36.64 -6.24 4.70
C ARG A 20 -36.13 -5.61 3.41
N VAL A 21 -35.89 -6.42 2.38
CA VAL A 21 -35.55 -5.92 1.03
C VAL A 21 -36.82 -5.34 0.39
N ARG A 22 -36.73 -4.11 -0.13
CA ARG A 22 -37.78 -3.41 -0.86
C ARG A 22 -37.67 -3.61 -2.37
N SER A 23 -36.45 -3.55 -2.90
CA SER A 23 -36.17 -3.89 -4.30
C SER A 23 -34.74 -4.41 -4.48
N LEU A 24 -34.55 -5.21 -5.53
CA LEU A 24 -33.26 -5.75 -5.95
C LEU A 24 -33.18 -5.66 -7.48
N GLY A 25 -32.19 -4.92 -7.98
CA GLY A 25 -31.82 -4.83 -9.38
C GLY A 25 -30.35 -5.19 -9.59
N LYS A 26 -29.91 -5.23 -10.86
CA LYS A 26 -28.56 -5.67 -11.28
C LYS A 26 -27.41 -4.97 -10.53
N ASN A 27 -27.50 -3.65 -10.38
CA ASN A 27 -26.46 -2.80 -9.77
C ASN A 27 -26.93 -2.13 -8.46
N TYR A 28 -28.14 -2.40 -7.95
CA TYR A 28 -28.73 -1.66 -6.84
C TYR A 28 -29.64 -2.53 -5.96
N ILE A 29 -29.54 -2.39 -4.64
CA ILE A 29 -30.43 -3.01 -3.65
C ILE A 29 -30.95 -1.96 -2.67
N ASP A 30 -32.27 -1.96 -2.44
CA ASP A 30 -32.96 -1.10 -1.48
C ASP A 30 -33.50 -1.97 -0.34
N PHE A 31 -33.08 -1.73 0.91
CA PHE A 31 -33.50 -2.52 2.07
C PHE A 31 -33.63 -1.69 3.35
N VAL A 32 -34.43 -2.20 4.29
CA VAL A 32 -34.65 -1.61 5.61
C VAL A 32 -34.09 -2.56 6.67
N LEU A 33 -33.21 -2.05 7.51
CA LEU A 33 -32.75 -2.71 8.74
C LEU A 33 -33.66 -2.30 9.90
N SER A 34 -34.12 -3.27 10.69
CA SER A 34 -34.91 -3.02 11.91
C SER A 34 -34.33 -3.77 13.10
N ASN A 35 -34.52 -3.23 14.31
CA ASN A 35 -33.92 -3.71 15.56
C ASN A 35 -32.36 -3.62 15.57
N VAL A 36 -31.79 -2.56 15.00
CA VAL A 36 -30.34 -2.39 14.85
C VAL A 36 -29.86 -1.03 15.39
N ASP A 37 -28.81 -1.03 16.20
CA ASP A 37 -28.14 0.20 16.62
C ASP A 37 -27.58 0.98 15.41
N LEU A 38 -27.73 2.31 15.43
CA LEU A 38 -27.15 3.22 14.44
C LEU A 38 -25.64 3.03 14.26
N SER A 39 -24.93 2.65 15.33
CA SER A 39 -23.50 2.32 15.31
C SER A 39 -23.17 1.10 14.43
N VAL A 40 -24.02 0.06 14.47
CA VAL A 40 -23.85 -1.17 13.68
C VAL A 40 -24.19 -0.91 12.22
N ALA A 41 -25.31 -0.24 11.93
CA ALA A 41 -25.70 0.10 10.56
C ALA A 41 -24.69 1.04 9.87
N ASN A 42 -24.17 2.06 10.58
CA ASN A 42 -23.10 2.92 10.08
C ASN A 42 -21.77 2.14 9.92
N THR A 43 -21.48 1.16 10.78
CA THR A 43 -20.30 0.29 10.61
C THR A 43 -20.43 -0.57 9.36
N LEU A 44 -21.59 -1.18 9.11
CA LEU A 44 -21.88 -1.93 7.88
C LEU A 44 -21.69 -1.05 6.63
N ARG A 45 -22.27 0.16 6.63
CA ARG A 45 -22.07 1.16 5.56
C ARG A 45 -20.59 1.48 5.32
N ARG A 46 -19.81 1.71 6.37
CA ARG A 46 -18.38 2.02 6.27
C ARG A 46 -17.56 0.85 5.75
N VAL A 47 -17.89 -0.38 6.14
CA VAL A 47 -17.21 -1.59 5.65
C VAL A 47 -17.50 -1.85 4.17
N MET A 48 -18.76 -1.69 3.73
CA MET A 48 -19.15 -1.80 2.32
C MET A 48 -18.38 -0.83 1.41
N ILE A 49 -18.14 0.40 1.90
CA ILE A 49 -17.35 1.41 1.17
C ILE A 49 -15.85 1.09 1.18
N ALA A 50 -15.29 0.81 2.36
CA ALA A 50 -13.84 0.91 2.57
C ALA A 50 -13.06 -0.42 2.51
N GLU A 51 -13.71 -1.55 2.83
CA GLU A 51 -12.98 -2.78 3.23
C GLU A 51 -13.44 -4.07 2.55
N VAL A 52 -14.47 -4.04 1.69
CA VAL A 52 -14.80 -5.16 0.80
C VAL A 52 -13.67 -5.33 -0.24
N PRO A 53 -13.11 -6.55 -0.42
CA PRO A 53 -11.98 -6.78 -1.33
C PRO A 53 -12.43 -6.87 -2.79
N THR A 54 -11.69 -6.19 -3.66
CA THR A 54 -11.99 -6.07 -5.10
C THR A 54 -10.71 -6.31 -5.91
N MET A 55 -10.83 -6.71 -7.19
CA MET A 55 -9.71 -6.79 -8.14
C MET A 55 -9.63 -5.49 -8.95
N ALA A 56 -8.43 -4.89 -9.05
CA ALA A 56 -8.20 -3.73 -9.91
C ALA A 56 -6.75 -3.71 -10.45
N ILE A 57 -6.52 -3.01 -11.56
CA ILE A 57 -5.18 -2.82 -12.13
C ILE A 57 -4.31 -2.03 -11.13
N ASP A 58 -3.10 -2.53 -10.87
CA ASP A 58 -2.19 -1.96 -9.87
C ASP A 58 -0.80 -1.61 -10.39
N MET A 59 -0.33 -2.35 -11.39
CA MET A 59 0.93 -2.10 -12.07
C MET A 59 0.68 -2.13 -13.58
N VAL A 60 1.27 -1.20 -14.31
CA VAL A 60 1.17 -1.09 -15.77
C VAL A 60 2.58 -0.94 -16.32
N GLU A 61 2.93 -1.83 -17.25
CA GLU A 61 4.20 -1.87 -17.95
C GLU A 61 3.95 -1.47 -19.40
N PHE A 62 4.52 -0.34 -19.82
CA PHE A 62 4.41 0.17 -21.18
C PHE A 62 5.58 -0.35 -22.02
N PHE A 63 5.28 -0.99 -23.15
CA PHE A 63 6.27 -1.35 -24.14
C PHE A 63 6.40 -0.26 -25.20
N GLU A 64 5.25 0.24 -25.68
CA GLU A 64 5.17 1.29 -26.70
C GLU A 64 3.99 2.21 -26.38
N ASN A 65 4.25 3.51 -26.19
CA ASN A 65 3.21 4.54 -26.17
C ASN A 65 3.63 5.69 -27.10
N SER A 66 2.92 5.82 -28.22
CA SER A 66 3.03 6.96 -29.14
C SER A 66 1.73 7.76 -29.22
N SER A 67 0.85 7.59 -28.23
CA SER A 67 -0.40 8.35 -28.11
C SER A 67 -0.17 9.80 -27.68
N VAL A 68 -1.26 10.58 -27.56
CA VAL A 68 -1.21 11.97 -27.08
C VAL A 68 -1.26 12.04 -25.53
N LEU A 69 -1.40 10.91 -24.84
CA LEU A 69 -1.53 10.83 -23.38
C LEU A 69 -0.25 10.24 -22.77
N ALA A 70 0.23 10.87 -21.69
CA ALA A 70 1.38 10.38 -20.93
C ALA A 70 1.07 9.07 -20.19
N ASP A 71 2.10 8.27 -19.93
CA ASP A 71 2.01 6.91 -19.37
C ASP A 71 1.27 6.90 -18.02
N GLU A 72 1.59 7.83 -17.12
CA GLU A 72 0.95 7.94 -15.81
C GLU A 72 -0.54 8.31 -15.90
N PHE A 73 -0.93 9.06 -16.93
CA PHE A 73 -2.32 9.41 -17.19
C PHE A 73 -3.10 8.19 -17.70
N ILE A 74 -2.52 7.40 -18.62
CA ILE A 74 -3.12 6.15 -19.08
C ILE A 74 -3.20 5.13 -17.94
N ALA A 75 -2.13 4.97 -17.16
CA ALA A 75 -2.08 4.05 -16.01
C ALA A 75 -3.11 4.42 -14.93
N HIS A 76 -3.29 5.72 -14.63
CA HIS A 76 -4.34 6.18 -13.71
C HIS A 76 -5.74 5.81 -14.22
N ARG A 77 -6.02 5.98 -15.52
CA ARG A 77 -7.32 5.62 -16.11
C ARG A 77 -7.55 4.11 -16.15
N LEU A 78 -6.53 3.31 -16.50
CA LEU A 78 -6.56 1.84 -16.42
C LEU A 78 -6.86 1.37 -14.99
N GLY A 79 -6.21 1.99 -14.00
CA GLY A 79 -6.42 1.71 -12.58
C GLY A 79 -7.84 1.99 -12.08
N LEU A 80 -8.67 2.74 -12.81
CA LEU A 80 -10.06 3.05 -12.46
C LEU A 80 -11.10 2.21 -13.23
N ILE A 81 -10.68 1.31 -14.12
CA ILE A 81 -11.61 0.40 -14.83
C ILE A 81 -12.11 -0.67 -13.84
N PRO A 82 -13.43 -0.83 -13.65
CA PRO A 82 -13.98 -1.90 -12.82
C PRO A 82 -13.75 -3.26 -13.49
N LEU A 83 -13.27 -4.22 -12.70
CA LEU A 83 -13.08 -5.61 -13.12
C LEU A 83 -14.01 -6.53 -12.31
N THR A 84 -14.55 -7.56 -12.95
CA THR A 84 -15.32 -8.61 -12.31
C THR A 84 -14.52 -9.21 -11.15
N SER A 85 -15.13 -9.23 -9.96
CA SER A 85 -14.45 -9.50 -8.69
C SER A 85 -15.15 -10.56 -7.82
N GLU A 86 -16.13 -11.31 -8.34
CA GLU A 86 -16.88 -12.31 -7.56
C GLU A 86 -15.96 -13.33 -6.87
N LYS A 87 -14.95 -13.83 -7.59
CA LYS A 87 -13.92 -14.75 -7.09
C LYS A 87 -12.72 -14.05 -6.45
N ALA A 88 -12.80 -12.75 -6.13
CA ALA A 88 -11.74 -12.04 -5.43
C ALA A 88 -11.40 -12.65 -4.06
N LYS A 89 -12.27 -13.49 -3.47
CA LYS A 89 -11.94 -14.26 -2.26
C LYS A 89 -10.79 -15.25 -2.48
N ASP A 90 -10.72 -15.91 -3.64
CA ASP A 90 -9.81 -17.02 -3.91
C ASP A 90 -8.35 -16.57 -4.12
N PHE A 91 -8.16 -15.34 -4.60
CA PHE A 91 -6.85 -14.70 -4.70
C PHE A 91 -6.30 -14.32 -3.32
N LYS A 92 -5.01 -14.55 -3.09
CA LYS A 92 -4.29 -14.01 -1.92
C LYS A 92 -3.92 -12.54 -2.17
N TYR A 93 -3.86 -11.72 -1.12
CA TYR A 93 -3.20 -10.42 -1.24
C TYR A 93 -1.72 -10.65 -1.56
N THR A 94 -1.12 -9.81 -2.40
CA THR A 94 0.27 -9.98 -2.84
C THR A 94 1.26 -9.97 -1.67
N ARG A 95 1.01 -9.14 -0.65
CA ARG A 95 1.75 -9.08 0.63
C ARG A 95 1.70 -10.37 1.47
N ASP A 96 0.67 -11.19 1.28
CA ASP A 96 0.43 -12.44 2.04
C ASP A 96 0.83 -13.68 1.21
N CYS A 97 1.40 -13.46 0.03
CA CYS A 97 1.84 -14.50 -0.89
C CYS A 97 3.34 -14.76 -0.78
N THR A 98 3.76 -16.01 -1.02
CA THR A 98 5.16 -16.44 -0.91
C THR A 98 5.93 -16.33 -2.24
N CYS A 99 5.44 -15.52 -3.19
CA CYS A 99 6.08 -15.27 -4.50
C CYS A 99 7.01 -14.06 -4.45
N ALA A 100 7.99 -13.99 -5.36
CA ALA A 100 8.96 -12.89 -5.39
C ALA A 100 8.38 -11.54 -5.87
N GLN A 101 7.38 -11.56 -6.76
CA GLN A 101 6.69 -10.37 -7.28
C GLN A 101 5.19 -10.64 -7.49
N ASN A 102 4.86 -11.43 -8.50
CA ASN A 102 3.51 -11.79 -8.94
C ASN A 102 3.40 -13.31 -9.15
N CYS A 103 2.18 -13.84 -9.14
CA CYS A 103 1.87 -15.22 -9.55
C CYS A 103 0.36 -15.41 -9.76
N GLN A 104 -0.02 -16.53 -10.37
CA GLN A 104 -1.41 -16.90 -10.67
C GLN A 104 -2.35 -16.94 -9.44
N TYR A 105 -1.81 -17.04 -8.22
CA TYR A 105 -2.58 -17.08 -6.96
C TYR A 105 -2.79 -15.72 -6.28
N CYS A 106 -2.10 -14.65 -6.71
CA CYS A 106 -2.18 -13.32 -6.09
C CYS A 106 -2.37 -12.17 -7.08
N SER A 107 -2.41 -12.47 -8.38
CA SER A 107 -2.51 -11.49 -9.46
C SER A 107 -3.05 -12.13 -10.74
N VAL A 108 -3.65 -11.30 -11.61
CA VAL A 108 -4.05 -11.66 -12.99
C VAL A 108 -3.36 -10.71 -13.95
N GLU A 109 -2.89 -11.21 -15.09
CA GLU A 109 -2.30 -10.39 -16.15
C GLU A 109 -3.35 -10.02 -17.20
N ILE A 110 -3.36 -8.77 -17.64
CA ILE A 110 -4.19 -8.25 -18.73
C ILE A 110 -3.27 -7.56 -19.72
N SER A 111 -3.42 -7.79 -21.03
CA SER A 111 -2.67 -7.09 -22.07
C SER A 111 -3.54 -6.16 -22.90
N LEU A 112 -2.93 -5.12 -23.46
CA LEU A 112 -3.56 -4.19 -24.39
C LEU A 112 -2.61 -3.95 -25.57
N HIS A 113 -3.10 -4.13 -26.78
CA HIS A 113 -2.38 -3.76 -28.00
C HIS A 113 -3.34 -3.12 -29.01
N ALA A 114 -3.12 -1.85 -29.32
CA ALA A 114 -3.93 -1.08 -30.25
C ALA A 114 -3.04 -0.19 -31.12
N LYS A 115 -3.21 -0.28 -32.44
CA LYS A 115 -2.46 0.50 -33.44
C LYS A 115 -3.43 1.07 -34.48
N CYS A 116 -3.37 2.38 -34.71
CA CYS A 116 -4.24 3.03 -35.69
C CYS A 116 -3.58 2.99 -37.09
N THR A 117 -3.96 2.02 -37.91
CA THR A 117 -3.55 1.95 -39.33
C THR A 117 -4.28 2.96 -40.22
N ASP A 118 -5.52 3.27 -39.84
CA ASP A 118 -6.49 3.95 -40.71
C ASP A 118 -6.40 5.48 -40.56
N ASP A 119 -6.89 6.21 -41.56
CA ASP A 119 -6.96 7.69 -41.54
C ASP A 119 -8.00 8.26 -40.54
N GLY A 120 -8.79 7.38 -39.92
CA GLY A 120 -9.71 7.73 -38.84
C GLY A 120 -9.04 7.95 -37.48
N THR A 121 -9.87 8.02 -36.45
CA THR A 121 -9.44 8.07 -35.04
C THR A 121 -9.90 6.80 -34.35
N LEU A 122 -8.98 5.86 -34.13
CA LEU A 122 -9.22 4.66 -33.34
C LEU A 122 -9.52 5.05 -31.89
N SER A 123 -10.61 4.53 -31.33
CA SER A 123 -10.98 4.72 -29.93
C SER A 123 -10.66 3.44 -29.17
N VAL A 124 -9.69 3.51 -28.25
CA VAL A 124 -9.24 2.37 -27.44
C VAL A 124 -10.05 2.32 -26.15
N THR A 125 -10.58 1.15 -25.82
CA THR A 125 -11.65 0.94 -24.84
C THR A 125 -11.33 -0.20 -23.88
N SER A 126 -12.12 -0.36 -22.81
CA SER A 126 -12.03 -1.51 -21.92
C SER A 126 -12.34 -2.85 -22.60
N ARG A 127 -12.96 -2.88 -23.79
CA ARG A 127 -13.15 -4.12 -24.57
C ARG A 127 -11.86 -4.63 -25.23
N ASP A 128 -10.88 -3.76 -25.43
CA ASP A 128 -9.61 -4.10 -26.08
C ASP A 128 -8.59 -4.73 -25.11
N LEU A 129 -8.97 -4.85 -23.83
CA LEU A 129 -8.18 -5.47 -22.75
C LEU A 129 -8.35 -6.99 -22.76
N VAL A 130 -7.29 -7.72 -23.11
CA VAL A 130 -7.28 -9.19 -23.14
C VAL A 130 -6.79 -9.73 -21.79
N SER A 131 -7.69 -10.34 -21.01
CA SER A 131 -7.33 -10.97 -19.73
C SER A 131 -6.82 -12.40 -19.91
N SER A 132 -5.80 -12.75 -19.12
CA SER A 132 -5.29 -14.12 -18.97
C SER A 132 -6.21 -15.04 -18.14
N ASN A 133 -7.18 -14.48 -17.41
CA ASN A 133 -8.12 -15.25 -16.60
C ASN A 133 -9.57 -14.80 -16.87
N PRO A 134 -10.47 -15.69 -17.34
CA PRO A 134 -11.86 -15.33 -17.65
C PRO A 134 -12.68 -14.89 -16.42
N ASP A 135 -12.26 -15.21 -15.20
CA ASP A 135 -12.94 -14.81 -13.97
C ASP A 135 -12.69 -13.34 -13.59
N VAL A 136 -11.67 -12.70 -14.19
CA VAL A 136 -11.28 -11.32 -13.92
C VAL A 136 -11.14 -10.58 -15.25
N VAL A 137 -12.27 -10.09 -15.74
CA VAL A 137 -12.43 -9.34 -16.98
C VAL A 137 -13.00 -7.94 -16.69
N PRO A 138 -12.83 -6.95 -17.59
CA PRO A 138 -13.51 -5.67 -17.45
C PRO A 138 -15.03 -5.82 -17.42
N VAL A 139 -15.69 -5.07 -16.54
CA VAL A 139 -17.14 -5.02 -16.47
C VAL A 139 -17.69 -4.35 -17.75
N LEU A 140 -18.72 -4.96 -18.33
CA LEU A 140 -19.50 -4.44 -19.45
C LEU A 140 -20.98 -4.54 -19.07
N GLU A 141 -21.78 -3.52 -19.36
CA GLU A 141 -23.18 -3.54 -18.97
C GLU A 141 -24.03 -4.39 -19.92
N ASP A 142 -23.95 -4.13 -21.23
CA ASP A 142 -24.77 -4.77 -22.27
C ASP A 142 -23.95 -5.13 -23.52
N SER A 143 -24.53 -5.90 -24.43
CA SER A 143 -23.89 -6.30 -25.70
C SER A 143 -23.48 -5.10 -26.58
N GLU A 144 -24.20 -3.98 -26.52
CA GLU A 144 -23.89 -2.73 -27.22
C GLU A 144 -23.00 -1.76 -26.41
N ASP A 145 -22.72 -2.03 -25.13
CA ASP A 145 -21.86 -1.17 -24.31
C ASP A 145 -20.43 -1.16 -24.82
N ARG A 146 -20.05 -0.12 -25.57
CA ARG A 146 -18.72 0.09 -26.15
C ARG A 146 -17.58 0.11 -25.12
N GLY A 147 -17.87 0.15 -23.82
CA GLY A 147 -16.89 0.12 -22.76
C GLY A 147 -16.23 1.47 -22.50
N ILE A 148 -15.38 1.50 -21.47
CA ILE A 148 -14.74 2.72 -20.99
C ILE A 148 -13.63 3.13 -21.96
N LEU A 149 -13.77 4.30 -22.61
CA LEU A 149 -12.76 4.88 -23.48
C LEU A 149 -11.46 5.18 -22.71
N ILE A 150 -10.39 4.41 -22.96
CA ILE A 150 -9.06 4.53 -22.34
C ILE A 150 -8.24 5.63 -23.04
N ALA A 151 -8.21 5.63 -24.37
CA ALA A 151 -7.43 6.55 -25.19
C ALA A 151 -8.06 6.75 -26.57
N LYS A 152 -7.57 7.74 -27.32
CA LYS A 152 -7.83 7.87 -28.76
C LYS A 152 -6.50 7.94 -29.49
N LEU A 153 -6.35 7.15 -30.54
CA LEU A 153 -5.18 7.06 -31.39
C LEU A 153 -5.53 7.59 -32.79
N ARG A 154 -4.63 8.38 -33.36
CA ARG A 154 -4.68 8.82 -34.77
C ARG A 154 -3.73 7.95 -35.59
N LYS A 155 -3.91 7.90 -36.92
CA LYS A 155 -3.05 7.17 -37.87
C LYS A 155 -1.57 7.21 -37.50
N GLY A 156 -0.95 6.03 -37.40
CA GLY A 156 0.46 5.85 -37.04
C GLY A 156 0.73 5.72 -35.52
N GLN A 157 -0.21 6.11 -34.66
CA GLN A 157 -0.06 5.94 -33.20
C GLN A 157 -0.39 4.51 -32.75
N GLU A 158 0.36 4.06 -31.75
CA GLU A 158 0.34 2.73 -31.16
C GLU A 158 0.42 2.81 -29.64
N LEU A 159 -0.33 1.94 -28.97
CA LEU A 159 -0.35 1.75 -27.53
C LEU A 159 -0.26 0.25 -27.22
N LYS A 160 0.79 -0.15 -26.51
CA LYS A 160 1.12 -1.54 -26.20
C LYS A 160 1.61 -1.63 -24.75
N LEU A 161 0.83 -2.32 -23.91
CA LEU A 161 1.09 -2.39 -22.48
C LEU A 161 0.57 -3.69 -21.86
N GLN A 162 1.12 -4.04 -20.70
CA GLN A 162 0.70 -5.15 -19.86
C GLN A 162 0.35 -4.64 -18.47
N CYS A 163 -0.70 -5.19 -17.88
CA CYS A 163 -1.28 -4.76 -16.61
C CYS A 163 -1.29 -5.94 -15.63
N VAL A 164 -0.79 -5.73 -14.42
CA VAL A 164 -0.93 -6.67 -13.32
C VAL A 164 -2.07 -6.20 -12.42
N VAL A 165 -3.14 -6.99 -12.42
CA VAL A 165 -4.30 -6.85 -11.55
C VAL A 165 -3.98 -7.43 -10.19
N LYS A 166 -4.35 -6.74 -9.10
CA LYS A 166 -4.18 -7.22 -7.72
C LYS A 166 -5.44 -7.04 -6.90
N LYS A 167 -5.61 -7.94 -5.93
CA LYS A 167 -6.61 -7.85 -4.87
C LYS A 167 -6.21 -6.75 -3.88
N GLY A 168 -7.12 -5.83 -3.60
CA GLY A 168 -6.93 -4.75 -2.64
C GLY A 168 -8.25 -4.28 -2.03
N ILE A 169 -8.19 -3.24 -1.20
CA ILE A 169 -9.36 -2.64 -0.53
C ILE A 169 -9.41 -1.14 -0.76
N ALA A 170 -10.61 -0.56 -0.77
CA ALA A 170 -10.81 0.87 -1.06
C ALA A 170 -10.08 1.82 -0.10
N LYS A 171 -9.83 1.37 1.14
CA LYS A 171 -9.02 2.03 2.17
C LYS A 171 -7.54 2.22 1.79
N GLU A 172 -7.03 1.41 0.85
CA GLU A 172 -5.69 1.57 0.26
C GLU A 172 -5.74 2.52 -0.95
N HIS A 173 -6.72 2.35 -1.84
CA HIS A 173 -7.01 3.29 -2.93
C HIS A 173 -8.45 3.14 -3.44
N ALA A 174 -9.13 4.25 -3.73
CA ALA A 174 -10.56 4.29 -4.09
C ALA A 174 -10.97 3.45 -5.32
N LYS A 175 -9.99 3.05 -6.15
CA LYS A 175 -10.20 2.10 -7.26
C LYS A 175 -10.82 0.76 -6.82
N TRP A 176 -10.47 0.29 -5.63
CA TRP A 176 -10.96 -0.97 -5.08
C TRP A 176 -12.33 -0.84 -4.38
N SER A 177 -13.01 0.31 -4.44
CA SER A 177 -14.40 0.44 -3.95
C SER A 177 -15.36 -0.25 -4.93
N PRO A 178 -16.09 -1.32 -4.54
CA PRO A 178 -17.07 -1.96 -5.40
C PRO A 178 -18.38 -1.16 -5.49
N VAL A 179 -18.65 -0.32 -4.49
CA VAL A 179 -19.81 0.57 -4.44
C VAL A 179 -19.55 1.91 -5.13
N SER A 180 -20.60 2.47 -5.72
CA SER A 180 -20.70 3.85 -6.19
C SER A 180 -21.20 4.76 -5.06
N VAL A 181 -22.41 4.47 -4.56
CA VAL A 181 -23.13 5.25 -3.55
C VAL A 181 -23.72 4.30 -2.51
N ILE A 182 -23.80 4.75 -1.26
CA ILE A 182 -24.62 4.11 -0.23
C ILE A 182 -25.50 5.17 0.42
N GLU A 183 -26.78 5.15 0.04
CA GLU A 183 -27.88 5.87 0.66
C GLU A 183 -28.09 5.38 2.09
N PHE A 184 -28.42 6.30 3.00
CA PHE A 184 -28.55 6.00 4.42
C PHE A 184 -29.44 7.03 5.09
N GLU A 185 -30.62 6.62 5.52
CA GLU A 185 -31.62 7.47 6.17
C GLU A 185 -32.27 6.73 7.35
N TYR A 186 -32.69 7.46 8.37
CA TYR A 186 -33.51 6.96 9.47
C TYR A 186 -34.34 8.14 10.01
N ASP A 187 -35.49 7.85 10.63
CA ASP A 187 -36.40 8.86 11.20
C ASP A 187 -36.76 9.99 10.21
N PRO A 188 -37.46 9.69 9.09
CA PRO A 188 -37.77 10.64 8.03
C PRO A 188 -38.63 11.83 8.48
N TYR A 189 -39.31 11.71 9.61
CA TYR A 189 -40.11 12.77 10.24
C TYR A 189 -39.36 13.54 11.34
N ASN A 190 -38.11 13.17 11.67
CA ASN A 190 -37.31 13.75 12.75
C ASN A 190 -38.00 13.72 14.13
N LYS A 191 -38.71 12.62 14.43
CA LYS A 191 -39.35 12.31 15.72
C LYS A 191 -38.37 12.40 16.88
N LEU A 192 -37.14 11.97 16.67
CA LEU A 192 -36.03 11.94 17.64
C LEU A 192 -35.26 13.27 17.72
N ARG A 193 -35.59 14.26 16.88
CA ARG A 193 -34.96 15.60 16.84
C ARG A 193 -33.42 15.53 16.75
N HIS A 194 -32.92 14.56 16.00
CA HIS A 194 -31.48 14.41 15.72
C HIS A 194 -30.93 15.51 14.79
N THR A 195 -31.81 16.15 14.01
CA THR A 195 -31.50 17.42 13.33
C THR A 195 -32.38 18.53 13.87
N ASP A 196 -31.89 19.78 13.82
CA ASP A 196 -32.72 20.97 13.97
C ASP A 196 -32.83 21.62 12.59
N TYR A 197 -34.04 21.74 12.07
CA TYR A 197 -34.26 22.19 10.70
C TYR A 197 -34.08 23.70 10.60
N TRP A 198 -33.18 24.15 9.73
CA TRP A 198 -33.07 25.56 9.34
C TRP A 198 -34.22 25.93 8.39
N PHE A 199 -34.91 27.04 8.64
CA PHE A 199 -35.94 27.58 7.74
C PHE A 199 -36.04 29.11 7.89
N GLU A 200 -36.54 29.79 6.86
CA GLU A 200 -36.80 31.24 6.89
C GLU A 200 -38.23 31.58 7.31
N LYS A 201 -39.22 30.77 6.92
CA LYS A 201 -40.65 31.07 7.04
C LYS A 201 -41.47 29.87 7.51
N ASP A 202 -41.30 28.72 6.87
CA ASP A 202 -42.07 27.52 7.15
C ASP A 202 -41.24 26.26 6.89
N ARG A 203 -40.90 25.58 7.99
CA ARG A 203 -40.13 24.34 8.01
C ARG A 203 -40.69 23.28 7.07
N ASP A 204 -42.01 23.09 7.06
CA ASP A 204 -42.66 21.96 6.38
C ASP A 204 -42.92 22.25 4.89
N ALA A 205 -42.76 23.50 4.46
CA ALA A 205 -42.74 23.91 3.06
C ALA A 205 -41.31 23.99 2.49
N GLU A 206 -40.31 24.26 3.33
CA GLU A 206 -38.90 24.39 2.92
C GLU A 206 -38.15 23.05 2.90
N TRP A 207 -38.55 22.08 3.74
CA TRP A 207 -37.99 20.71 3.75
C TRP A 207 -38.98 19.68 3.19
N PRO A 208 -38.76 19.15 1.97
CA PRO A 208 -39.61 18.10 1.43
C PRO A 208 -39.40 16.78 2.20
N LEU A 209 -40.50 16.07 2.48
CA LEU A 209 -40.45 14.72 3.03
C LEU A 209 -39.77 13.75 2.04
N SER A 210 -39.01 12.80 2.58
CA SER A 210 -38.36 11.75 1.78
C SER A 210 -39.37 10.68 1.35
N LYS A 211 -38.99 9.87 0.34
CA LYS A 211 -39.68 8.62 -0.02
C LYS A 211 -39.91 7.71 1.19
N ASN A 212 -38.99 7.72 2.16
CA ASN A 212 -39.04 6.83 3.32
C ASN A 212 -40.12 7.25 4.34
N ALA A 213 -40.62 8.48 4.28
CA ALA A 213 -41.76 8.95 5.08
C ALA A 213 -43.05 8.15 4.78
N GLU A 214 -43.21 7.59 3.59
CA GLU A 214 -44.39 6.76 3.23
C GLU A 214 -44.50 5.46 4.05
N GLU A 215 -43.41 5.02 4.69
CA GLU A 215 -43.35 3.79 5.50
C GLU A 215 -43.42 4.05 7.02
N GLU A 216 -43.57 5.30 7.46
CA GLU A 216 -43.73 5.65 8.87
C GLU A 216 -45.00 6.49 9.12
N GLU A 217 -45.59 6.38 10.30
CA GLU A 217 -46.68 7.28 10.71
C GLU A 217 -46.15 8.72 10.93
N PRO A 218 -46.85 9.78 10.50
CA PRO A 218 -46.43 11.16 10.72
C PRO A 218 -46.48 11.54 12.21
N ILE A 219 -45.78 12.62 12.60
CA ILE A 219 -45.84 13.15 13.97
C ILE A 219 -47.23 13.73 14.24
N ASP A 220 -47.90 13.20 15.26
CA ASP A 220 -49.17 13.72 15.75
C ASP A 220 -48.93 15.06 16.49
N PRO A 221 -49.48 16.21 16.05
CA PRO A 221 -49.07 17.54 16.56
C PRO A 221 -49.30 17.77 18.06
N ASN A 222 -50.17 16.96 18.69
CA ASN A 222 -50.47 17.01 20.12
C ASN A 222 -49.61 16.03 20.96
N GLN A 223 -48.80 15.17 20.32
CA GLN A 223 -47.97 14.20 21.02
C GLN A 223 -46.80 14.89 21.74
N LYS A 224 -46.58 14.50 23.00
CA LYS A 224 -45.39 14.94 23.74
C LYS A 224 -44.16 14.23 23.19
N TYR A 225 -43.07 14.97 23.06
CA TYR A 225 -41.77 14.43 22.63
C TYR A 225 -41.34 13.24 23.51
N ASP A 226 -40.92 12.15 22.87
CA ASP A 226 -40.44 10.94 23.55
C ASP A 226 -38.93 11.00 23.78
N PHE A 227 -38.53 11.25 25.02
CA PHE A 227 -37.13 11.27 25.44
C PHE A 227 -36.47 9.89 25.48
N ASN A 228 -37.25 8.80 25.41
CA ASN A 228 -36.77 7.42 25.36
C ASN A 228 -36.87 6.82 23.95
N GLY A 229 -37.23 7.62 22.95
CA GLY A 229 -37.35 7.17 21.56
C GLY A 229 -36.03 6.61 21.02
N THR A 230 -36.11 5.47 20.36
CA THR A 230 -34.97 4.84 19.67
C THR A 230 -35.24 4.71 18.17
N ILE A 231 -34.16 4.59 17.39
CA ILE A 231 -34.25 4.36 15.95
C ILE A 231 -34.79 2.94 15.71
N LYS A 232 -35.97 2.85 15.09
CA LYS A 232 -36.64 1.56 14.79
C LYS A 232 -36.22 0.98 13.45
N HIS A 233 -36.12 1.84 12.44
CA HIS A 233 -35.86 1.50 11.05
C HIS A 233 -34.73 2.35 10.48
N ILE A 234 -33.85 1.73 9.69
CA ILE A 234 -32.76 2.39 8.97
C ILE A 234 -32.86 1.95 7.50
N TYR A 235 -33.11 2.92 6.63
CA TYR A 235 -33.29 2.75 5.18
C TYR A 235 -31.93 2.84 4.50
N MET A 236 -31.58 1.83 3.70
CA MET A 236 -30.28 1.72 3.03
C MET A 236 -30.44 1.29 1.58
N GLY A 237 -29.95 2.14 0.67
CA GLY A 237 -29.77 1.84 -0.75
C GLY A 237 -28.28 1.63 -1.04
N VAL A 238 -27.89 0.51 -1.66
CA VAL A 238 -26.49 0.21 -2.01
C VAL A 238 -26.37 0.05 -3.52
N GLU A 239 -25.60 0.94 -4.15
CA GLU A 239 -25.31 0.94 -5.59
C GLU A 239 -23.90 0.41 -5.86
N THR A 240 -23.74 -0.53 -6.80
CA THR A 240 -22.44 -1.10 -7.19
C THR A 240 -22.01 -0.74 -8.61
N LYS A 241 -20.71 -0.74 -8.85
CA LYS A 241 -20.08 -0.49 -10.16
C LYS A 241 -20.10 -1.71 -11.09
N GLY A 242 -20.99 -2.67 -10.87
CA GLY A 242 -21.02 -3.97 -11.56
C GLY A 242 -19.83 -4.92 -11.32
N SER A 243 -18.76 -4.48 -10.63
CA SER A 243 -17.61 -5.34 -10.26
C SER A 243 -17.96 -6.45 -9.27
N LEU A 244 -19.00 -6.22 -8.45
CA LEU A 244 -19.67 -7.17 -7.59
C LEU A 244 -21.19 -6.87 -7.62
N PRO A 245 -22.05 -7.90 -7.58
CA PRO A 245 -23.49 -7.70 -7.43
C PRO A 245 -23.84 -7.22 -6.00
N PRO A 246 -24.92 -6.43 -5.83
CA PRO A 246 -25.16 -5.65 -4.62
C PRO A 246 -25.41 -6.50 -3.36
N GLU A 247 -26.15 -7.60 -3.47
CA GLU A 247 -26.40 -8.52 -2.35
C GLU A 247 -25.11 -9.22 -1.87
N SER A 248 -24.17 -9.48 -2.79
CA SER A 248 -22.85 -10.02 -2.47
C SER A 248 -21.98 -9.00 -1.73
N VAL A 249 -22.03 -7.71 -2.09
CA VAL A 249 -21.34 -6.64 -1.33
C VAL A 249 -21.82 -6.58 0.12
N VAL A 250 -23.15 -6.59 0.35
CA VAL A 250 -23.74 -6.62 1.70
C VAL A 250 -23.31 -7.89 2.45
N SER A 251 -23.39 -9.07 1.79
CA SER A 251 -23.02 -10.35 2.40
C SER A 251 -21.54 -10.43 2.79
N ILE A 252 -20.64 -9.92 1.94
CA ILE A 252 -19.20 -9.89 2.20
C ILE A 252 -18.87 -8.89 3.31
N ALA A 253 -19.51 -7.72 3.36
CA ALA A 253 -19.29 -6.75 4.42
C ALA A 253 -19.70 -7.28 5.81
N THR A 254 -20.85 -7.95 5.92
CA THR A 254 -21.29 -8.60 7.15
C THR A 254 -20.32 -9.71 7.60
N LYS A 255 -19.84 -10.54 6.66
CA LYS A 255 -18.81 -11.57 6.95
C LYS A 255 -17.51 -10.94 7.42
N LEU A 256 -17.05 -9.85 6.80
CA LEU A 256 -15.81 -9.17 7.20
C LEU A 256 -15.92 -8.58 8.62
N ILE A 257 -17.09 -8.07 9.02
CA ILE A 257 -17.35 -7.62 10.39
C ILE A 257 -17.26 -8.80 11.37
N GLN A 258 -17.84 -9.94 11.05
CA GLN A 258 -17.76 -11.16 11.87
C GLN A 258 -16.32 -11.69 11.98
N GLU A 259 -15.60 -11.78 10.87
CA GLU A 259 -14.18 -12.20 10.83
C GLU A 259 -13.30 -11.27 11.70
N LYS A 260 -13.54 -9.95 11.66
CA LYS A 260 -12.82 -8.97 12.49
C LYS A 260 -13.16 -9.06 13.97
N LEU A 261 -14.44 -9.21 14.33
CA LEU A 261 -14.87 -9.38 15.72
C LEU A 261 -14.32 -10.68 16.32
N GLY A 262 -14.33 -11.78 15.56
CA GLY A 262 -13.70 -13.04 15.95
C GLY A 262 -12.19 -12.92 16.14
N THR A 263 -11.50 -12.19 15.25
CA THR A 263 -10.06 -11.90 15.40
C THR A 263 -9.77 -11.13 16.68
N LEU A 264 -10.55 -10.08 16.99
CA LEU A 264 -10.42 -9.30 18.22
C LEU A 264 -10.70 -10.14 19.48
N GLN A 265 -11.73 -11.00 19.45
CA GLN A 265 -12.02 -11.91 20.57
C GLN A 265 -10.83 -12.84 20.84
N ILE A 266 -10.25 -13.45 19.80
CA ILE A 266 -9.08 -14.34 19.94
C ILE A 266 -7.91 -13.59 20.58
N SER A 267 -7.60 -12.37 20.12
CA SER A 267 -6.52 -11.56 20.72
C SER A 267 -6.79 -11.20 22.19
N ILE A 268 -8.02 -10.83 22.55
CA ILE A 268 -8.39 -10.54 23.95
C ILE A 268 -8.27 -11.79 24.83
N GLU A 269 -8.69 -12.95 24.32
CA GLU A 269 -8.53 -14.22 25.02
C GLU A 269 -7.06 -14.67 25.14
N GLU A 270 -6.19 -14.31 24.20
CA GLU A 270 -4.75 -14.54 24.30
C GLU A 270 -4.10 -13.63 25.35
N GLU A 271 -4.48 -12.35 25.40
CA GLU A 271 -4.01 -11.42 26.45
C GLU A 271 -4.52 -11.82 27.85
N SER A 272 -5.77 -12.27 28.00
CA SER A 272 -6.27 -12.72 29.30
C SER A 272 -5.52 -13.96 29.81
N LYS A 273 -5.23 -14.93 28.93
CA LYS A 273 -4.43 -16.13 29.24
C LYS A 273 -2.99 -15.81 29.64
N LEU A 274 -2.43 -14.68 29.17
CA LEU A 274 -1.13 -14.18 29.62
C LEU A 274 -1.21 -13.57 31.03
N LEU A 275 -2.25 -12.79 31.33
CA LEU A 275 -2.46 -12.15 32.63
C LEU A 275 -2.77 -13.19 33.74
N ASP A 276 -3.62 -14.18 33.46
CA ASP A 276 -3.91 -15.28 34.40
C ASP A 276 -2.67 -16.15 34.68
N GLY A 277 -1.67 -16.11 33.79
CA GLY A 277 -0.40 -16.84 33.93
C GLY A 277 0.59 -16.26 34.95
N ASP A 278 0.41 -15.01 35.41
CA ASP A 278 1.43 -14.28 36.17
C ASP A 278 1.57 -14.71 37.65
N ASN A 279 0.79 -15.71 38.11
CA ASN A 279 1.02 -16.39 39.40
C ASN A 279 2.37 -17.15 39.51
N ASN A 280 3.23 -17.15 38.48
CA ASN A 280 4.56 -17.77 38.50
C ASN A 280 5.65 -17.03 37.68
N VAL A 281 5.52 -15.70 37.47
CA VAL A 281 6.29 -14.99 36.42
C VAL A 281 7.42 -14.06 36.93
N ALA A 282 8.00 -14.37 38.10
CA ALA A 282 9.30 -13.78 38.47
C ALA A 282 10.46 -14.17 37.51
N ALA A 283 10.31 -15.24 36.72
CA ALA A 283 11.40 -15.86 35.95
C ALA A 283 11.46 -15.53 34.45
N ASN A 284 10.36 -15.12 33.80
CA ASN A 284 10.31 -15.08 32.32
C ASN A 284 10.73 -13.75 31.68
N CYS A 285 10.84 -12.65 32.43
CA CYS A 285 11.16 -11.33 31.86
C CYS A 285 12.54 -11.32 31.15
N TYR A 286 13.52 -12.06 31.68
CA TYR A 286 14.85 -12.22 31.06
C TYR A 286 14.91 -13.13 29.83
N ARG A 287 13.85 -13.89 29.50
CA ARG A 287 13.91 -14.93 28.44
C ARG A 287 13.47 -14.44 27.05
N ARG A 288 12.84 -13.26 26.93
CA ARG A 288 12.35 -12.72 25.63
C ARG A 288 13.45 -12.40 24.61
N ASN A 289 14.66 -12.00 25.04
CA ASN A 289 15.74 -11.63 24.11
C ASN A 289 16.52 -12.82 23.50
N SER A 290 16.36 -14.05 24.01
CA SER A 290 17.05 -15.23 23.46
C SER A 290 16.22 -15.96 22.38
N ILE A 291 14.90 -15.96 22.50
CA ILE A 291 14.02 -16.80 21.67
C ILE A 291 13.90 -16.27 20.24
N LYS A 292 13.88 -14.94 20.01
CA LYS A 292 13.83 -14.36 18.66
C LYS A 292 14.99 -14.83 17.77
N ASN A 293 16.20 -14.98 18.32
CA ASN A 293 17.36 -15.42 17.55
C ASN A 293 17.33 -16.94 17.24
N ASN A 294 16.89 -17.76 18.20
CA ASN A 294 16.87 -19.22 18.03
C ASN A 294 15.78 -19.72 17.07
N THR A 295 14.66 -19.00 16.91
CA THR A 295 13.62 -19.37 15.93
C THR A 295 14.12 -19.21 14.48
N ILE A 296 14.89 -18.16 14.20
CA ILE A 296 15.50 -17.89 12.88
C ILE A 296 16.53 -18.98 12.53
N ILE A 297 17.37 -19.38 13.49
CA ILE A 297 18.37 -20.43 13.28
C ILE A 297 17.70 -21.79 13.00
N LYS A 298 16.59 -22.12 13.68
CA LYS A 298 15.87 -23.37 13.43
C LYS A 298 15.18 -23.43 12.07
N SER A 299 14.55 -22.34 11.60
CA SER A 299 13.94 -22.34 10.25
C SER A 299 14.98 -22.50 9.14
N GLN A 300 16.15 -21.86 9.28
CA GLN A 300 17.30 -22.02 8.37
C GLN A 300 17.99 -23.39 8.45
N THR A 301 17.77 -24.15 9.53
CA THR A 301 18.31 -25.52 9.67
C THR A 301 17.39 -26.54 9.04
N LEU A 302 16.06 -26.44 9.25
CA LEU A 302 15.10 -27.34 8.59
C LEU A 302 15.13 -27.21 7.07
N SER A 303 15.22 -26.00 6.51
CA SER A 303 15.29 -25.83 5.05
C SER A 303 16.52 -26.50 4.43
N LYS A 304 17.68 -26.45 5.11
CA LYS A 304 18.90 -27.16 4.69
C LYS A 304 18.79 -28.68 4.81
N GLN A 305 18.08 -29.20 5.82
CA GLN A 305 17.85 -30.64 5.97
C GLN A 305 16.85 -31.17 4.93
N ILE A 306 15.82 -30.39 4.59
CA ILE A 306 14.86 -30.75 3.54
C ILE A 306 15.56 -30.80 2.17
N SER A 307 16.45 -29.85 1.85
CA SER A 307 17.28 -29.89 0.63
C SER A 307 18.37 -30.97 0.63
N GLN A 308 18.58 -31.70 1.73
CA GLN A 308 19.49 -32.85 1.81
C GLN A 308 18.77 -34.20 1.75
N LEU A 309 17.43 -34.20 1.77
CA LEU A 309 16.59 -35.40 1.67
C LEU A 309 15.96 -35.58 0.27
N SER A 310 16.09 -34.59 -0.62
CA SER A 310 15.66 -34.66 -2.02
C SER A 310 16.60 -35.47 -2.92
N ASP A 311 17.89 -35.52 -2.59
CA ASP A 311 18.95 -35.95 -3.51
C ASP A 311 19.27 -37.45 -3.42
N SER A 312 18.56 -38.19 -2.56
CA SER A 312 18.81 -39.61 -2.29
C SER A 312 17.69 -40.52 -2.81
N ASN A 313 17.44 -40.54 -4.13
CA ASN A 313 16.95 -41.72 -4.88
C ASN A 313 16.82 -41.47 -6.40
N LEU A 314 17.87 -41.75 -7.18
CA LEU A 314 17.80 -42.19 -8.59
C LEU A 314 19.12 -42.90 -8.98
N PRO A 315 19.12 -43.89 -9.91
CA PRO A 315 20.28 -44.77 -10.12
C PRO A 315 21.40 -44.13 -10.96
N LYS A 316 22.61 -44.70 -10.84
CA LYS A 316 23.77 -44.40 -11.71
C LYS A 316 23.87 -45.42 -12.83
N GLU A 317 23.95 -44.97 -14.08
CA GLU A 317 24.45 -45.79 -15.20
C GLU A 317 25.41 -44.99 -16.11
N ALA A 318 26.35 -45.73 -16.71
CA ALA A 318 27.17 -45.44 -17.89
C ALA A 318 27.97 -44.12 -18.00
N GLU A 319 29.30 -44.26 -18.07
CA GLU A 319 30.22 -43.22 -18.55
C GLU A 319 30.10 -42.97 -20.08
N LYS A 320 30.38 -41.75 -20.56
CA LYS A 320 31.06 -41.53 -21.86
C LYS A 320 31.66 -40.13 -22.06
N LYS A 321 32.63 -40.07 -22.99
CA LYS A 321 33.59 -38.98 -23.22
C LYS A 321 33.07 -37.89 -24.18
N SER A 322 33.32 -36.62 -23.87
CA SER A 322 33.82 -35.53 -24.76
C SER A 322 33.84 -34.21 -23.96
N ARG A 323 34.91 -33.41 -23.91
CA ARG A 323 35.80 -32.76 -24.90
C ARG A 323 35.29 -31.36 -25.31
N VAL A 324 35.84 -30.34 -24.63
CA VAL A 324 36.30 -29.01 -25.10
C VAL A 324 35.35 -28.21 -26.02
N GLU A 325 34.93 -27.01 -25.59
CA GLU A 325 35.33 -25.73 -26.23
C GLU A 325 34.90 -24.48 -25.42
N LYS A 326 35.69 -23.40 -25.55
CA LYS A 326 35.30 -22.03 -25.18
C LYS A 326 34.86 -21.34 -26.47
N LEU A 327 33.89 -20.42 -26.40
CA LEU A 327 33.82 -19.27 -27.31
C LEU A 327 33.14 -18.08 -26.64
N VAL A 328 33.29 -16.89 -27.22
CA VAL A 328 32.99 -15.57 -26.62
C VAL A 328 31.97 -14.82 -27.50
N PRO A 329 31.02 -14.07 -26.92
CA PRO A 329 30.21 -13.12 -27.69
C PRO A 329 30.99 -11.83 -28.00
N PHE A 330 31.48 -11.73 -29.23
CA PHE A 330 31.53 -10.45 -29.97
C PHE A 330 30.09 -10.07 -30.39
N ALA A 331 29.73 -8.83 -30.77
CA ALA A 331 30.25 -7.48 -30.49
C ALA A 331 29.27 -6.46 -31.15
N ASP A 332 29.57 -5.16 -31.01
CA ASP A 332 29.30 -4.08 -31.99
C ASP A 332 27.85 -3.56 -32.24
N GLN A 333 27.64 -2.29 -32.64
CA GLN A 333 28.35 -1.00 -32.34
C GLN A 333 27.52 0.21 -32.88
N ASN A 334 27.67 1.38 -32.24
CA ASN A 334 27.37 2.76 -32.75
C ASN A 334 25.88 3.07 -33.09
N ASP A 335 25.37 4.31 -33.22
CA ASP A 335 25.90 5.68 -33.48
C ASP A 335 25.28 6.70 -32.47
N VAL A 336 25.96 7.74 -31.93
CA VAL A 336 26.43 9.04 -32.51
C VAL A 336 25.27 10.02 -32.84
N ASP A 337 25.23 11.32 -32.44
CA ASP A 337 25.86 12.15 -31.38
C ASP A 337 25.20 13.56 -31.38
N GLU A 338 25.81 14.58 -30.75
CA GLU A 338 25.53 16.05 -30.81
C GLU A 338 24.47 16.66 -29.86
N TRP A 339 24.60 17.88 -29.31
CA TRP A 339 25.68 18.81 -28.87
C TRP A 339 24.96 20.11 -28.44
N ILE A 340 25.36 20.79 -27.36
CA ILE A 340 24.82 22.12 -26.97
C ILE A 340 25.97 23.03 -26.50
N PRO A 341 26.17 24.24 -27.06
CA PRO A 341 27.15 25.21 -26.56
C PRO A 341 26.62 26.10 -25.41
N GLU A 342 27.50 26.52 -24.51
CA GLU A 342 27.28 27.69 -23.63
C GLU A 342 27.70 29.01 -24.31
N ILE A 343 27.42 30.15 -23.63
CA ILE A 343 27.64 31.58 -23.95
C ILE A 343 26.29 32.25 -24.33
N GLU A 344 25.82 33.36 -23.70
CA GLU A 344 26.53 34.46 -23.04
C GLU A 344 25.75 35.09 -21.85
N LYS A 345 26.42 35.97 -21.08
CA LYS A 345 25.78 36.90 -20.12
C LYS A 345 25.84 38.34 -20.64
N ASN A 346 24.72 39.06 -20.72
CA ASN A 346 24.51 40.35 -20.03
C ASN A 346 23.18 41.06 -20.37
N LYS A 347 22.55 41.62 -19.31
CA LYS A 347 21.82 42.90 -19.23
C LYS A 347 20.89 43.36 -20.38
N LEU A 348 19.64 43.61 -19.99
CA LEU A 348 19.09 44.97 -20.07
C LEU A 348 18.08 45.21 -18.93
N ASN A 349 17.99 46.45 -18.45
CA ASN A 349 17.05 46.88 -17.41
C ASN A 349 15.76 47.40 -18.05
N HIS A 350 14.64 47.41 -17.31
CA HIS A 350 14.07 48.68 -16.81
C HIS A 350 12.84 48.53 -15.90
N ASN A 351 12.82 49.41 -14.88
CA ASN A 351 11.67 50.10 -14.30
C ASN A 351 10.46 49.31 -13.73
N THR A 352 10.53 49.07 -12.42
CA THR A 352 9.59 49.59 -11.42
C THR A 352 8.19 50.07 -11.86
N THR A 353 7.15 49.49 -11.23
CA THR A 353 6.02 50.29 -10.71
C THR A 353 5.52 49.68 -9.39
N SER A 354 5.32 50.51 -8.38
CA SER A 354 4.86 50.09 -7.04
C SER A 354 3.49 50.70 -6.72
N LEU A 355 2.55 49.88 -6.27
CA LEU A 355 1.32 50.31 -5.59
C LEU A 355 1.13 49.48 -4.32
N GLU A 356 0.45 50.06 -3.33
CA GLU A 356 0.54 49.67 -1.92
C GLU A 356 -0.76 49.07 -1.35
N LYS A 357 -0.66 48.48 -0.15
CA LYS A 357 -1.74 48.29 0.87
C LYS A 357 -2.85 47.29 0.47
N ASN A 358 -3.39 46.44 1.36
CA ASN A 358 -3.13 46.10 2.78
C ASN A 358 -3.73 44.71 3.07
N PRO A 359 -3.24 43.98 4.09
CA PRO A 359 -4.08 43.13 4.92
C PRO A 359 -4.20 43.67 6.35
N ILE A 360 -5.38 43.50 6.97
CA ILE A 360 -5.69 44.02 8.31
C ILE A 360 -5.28 43.01 9.40
N ASN A 361 -4.74 43.53 10.50
CA ASN A 361 -4.26 42.77 11.65
C ASN A 361 -5.37 42.57 12.71
N LEU A 362 -5.49 41.37 13.28
CA LEU A 362 -6.01 41.11 14.64
C LEU A 362 -5.83 39.61 14.97
N SER A 363 -5.39 39.14 16.14
CA SER A 363 -4.47 39.68 17.16
C SER A 363 -4.13 38.53 18.13
N LYS A 364 -2.86 38.31 18.47
CA LYS A 364 -2.48 37.55 19.67
C LYS A 364 -1.45 38.34 20.47
N LYS A 365 -1.84 38.81 21.66
CA LYS A 365 -0.95 39.49 22.59
C LYS A 365 0.06 38.51 23.17
N SER A 366 1.34 38.75 22.93
CA SER A 366 2.38 38.35 23.89
C SER A 366 2.23 39.19 25.16
N PHE A 367 2.62 38.63 26.31
CA PHE A 367 2.78 39.38 27.56
C PHE A 367 4.15 39.06 28.14
N SER A 368 4.89 40.09 28.53
CA SER A 368 6.27 39.98 28.99
C SER A 368 6.45 40.75 30.30
N LEU A 369 6.85 40.04 31.34
CA LEU A 369 7.51 40.61 32.53
C LEU A 369 8.87 39.89 32.62
N SER A 370 9.98 40.57 32.30
CA SER A 370 10.69 41.56 33.13
C SER A 370 11.38 40.87 34.31
N ALA A 371 12.70 40.72 34.20
CA ALA A 371 13.54 40.08 35.20
C ALA A 371 14.34 41.12 35.99
N ASP A 372 14.44 40.94 37.30
CA ASP A 372 15.36 41.66 38.19
C ASP A 372 16.32 40.68 38.88
N LYS A 373 17.52 41.19 39.23
CA LYS A 373 18.63 40.39 39.78
C LYS A 373 18.88 40.75 41.25
N VAL A 374 19.02 39.74 42.11
CA VAL A 374 19.80 39.86 43.37
C VAL A 374 20.67 38.61 43.56
N ASN A 375 21.86 38.83 44.12
CA ASN A 375 23.05 37.97 44.14
C ASN A 375 22.92 36.51 44.62
N SER A 376 23.54 35.64 43.81
CA SER A 376 24.50 34.58 44.18
C SER A 376 24.88 34.35 45.65
N GLY A 377 24.89 33.08 46.06
CA GLY A 377 25.73 32.51 47.11
C GLY A 377 26.41 31.21 46.62
N ASN A 378 27.66 30.95 47.03
CA ASN A 378 28.48 29.84 46.53
C ASN A 378 28.04 28.46 47.03
N ILE A 379 28.39 27.38 46.29
CA ILE A 379 29.31 26.30 46.75
C ILE A 379 29.66 25.35 45.57
N ASN A 380 30.68 24.50 45.76
CA ASN A 380 31.53 23.94 44.70
C ASN A 380 31.15 22.54 44.14
N LYS A 381 31.90 22.16 43.09
CA LYS A 381 31.83 20.89 42.34
C LYS A 381 32.11 19.62 43.18
N SER A 382 31.49 18.52 42.74
CA SER A 382 32.03 17.14 42.61
C SER A 382 32.62 16.40 43.83
N LEU A 383 32.07 15.21 44.15
CA LEU A 383 32.69 13.92 43.79
C LEU A 383 31.85 12.68 44.22
N ILE A 384 32.20 11.54 43.62
CA ILE A 384 31.59 10.19 43.71
C ILE A 384 31.86 9.52 45.07
N SER A 385 30.91 8.74 45.60
CA SER A 385 31.20 7.52 46.40
C SER A 385 29.99 6.57 46.55
N GLU A 386 30.27 5.31 46.87
CA GLU A 386 29.31 4.18 46.88
C GLU A 386 28.58 3.98 48.22
N PRO A 387 27.41 3.29 48.24
CA PRO A 387 26.70 2.98 49.48
C PRO A 387 27.40 1.90 50.33
N LYS A 388 27.76 2.25 51.57
CA LYS A 388 28.33 1.29 52.54
C LYS A 388 27.26 0.49 53.27
N LYS A 389 27.51 -0.81 53.42
CA LYS A 389 26.77 -1.72 54.31
C LYS A 389 27.00 -1.35 55.79
N ILE A 390 25.99 -1.59 56.62
CA ILE A 390 26.15 -1.87 58.06
C ILE A 390 25.38 -3.17 58.33
N SER A 391 25.92 -4.04 59.17
CA SER A 391 25.37 -5.38 59.45
C SER A 391 25.67 -5.85 60.87
N ASN A 392 24.67 -6.51 61.46
CA ASN A 392 24.76 -7.49 62.56
C ASN A 392 25.33 -7.03 63.92
N ASN A 393 24.45 -6.91 64.91
CA ASN A 393 24.32 -7.84 66.06
C ASN A 393 23.27 -7.28 67.05
N GLY A 394 22.48 -8.08 67.79
CA GLY A 394 22.34 -9.54 67.76
C GLY A 394 22.12 -10.13 69.16
N TYR A 395 20.89 -10.52 69.49
CA TYR A 395 20.55 -11.41 70.62
C TYR A 395 19.26 -12.17 70.30
N SER A 396 19.13 -13.42 70.80
CA SER A 396 18.07 -14.35 70.42
C SER A 396 17.39 -15.01 71.61
N SER A 397 16.06 -15.00 71.62
CA SER A 397 15.12 -15.93 72.29
C SER A 397 13.74 -15.26 72.34
N ASN A 398 12.60 -15.96 72.35
CA ASN A 398 12.20 -17.27 71.78
C ASN A 398 10.66 -17.32 71.92
N ILE A 399 10.00 -18.33 71.35
CA ILE A 399 8.57 -18.68 71.61
C ILE A 399 7.52 -17.75 70.94
N ASP A 400 6.60 -18.42 70.24
CA ASP A 400 5.23 -18.07 69.83
C ASP A 400 4.87 -16.62 69.45
N ASP A 401 4.73 -16.39 68.15
CA ASP A 401 3.57 -15.67 67.57
C ASP A 401 3.42 -16.05 66.08
N LYS A 402 2.30 -16.66 65.68
CA LYS A 402 2.13 -17.24 64.33
C LYS A 402 0.85 -16.83 63.60
N GLU A 403 0.12 -15.83 64.11
CA GLU A 403 -1.20 -15.42 63.60
C GLU A 403 -1.22 -14.04 62.91
N THR A 404 -0.24 -13.16 63.15
CA THR A 404 -0.32 -11.71 62.84
C THR A 404 0.18 -11.30 61.43
N LEU A 405 0.17 -12.20 60.45
CA LEU A 405 0.63 -11.92 59.07
C LEU A 405 -0.24 -12.49 57.94
N LEU A 406 -1.45 -12.99 58.26
CA LEU A 406 -2.43 -13.46 57.26
C LEU A 406 -3.57 -12.46 56.98
N ASP A 407 -3.82 -11.51 57.88
CA ASP A 407 -4.97 -10.58 57.80
C ASP A 407 -4.87 -9.50 56.71
N GLN A 408 -3.72 -9.34 56.04
CA GLN A 408 -3.55 -8.35 54.96
C GLN A 408 -3.87 -8.88 53.55
N LEU A 409 -4.20 -10.17 53.39
CA LEU A 409 -4.60 -10.76 52.10
C LEU A 409 -6.04 -11.28 52.17
N ASN A 410 -6.97 -10.36 51.91
CA ASN A 410 -8.41 -10.53 52.10
C ASN A 410 -9.08 -11.38 50.98
N VAL A 411 -8.60 -12.61 50.81
CA VAL A 411 -9.16 -13.61 49.88
C VAL A 411 -10.49 -14.12 50.44
N ARG A 412 -11.60 -13.61 49.89
CA ARG A 412 -12.97 -13.97 50.29
C ARG A 412 -13.26 -15.46 50.06
N LYS A 413 -13.03 -16.30 51.08
CA LYS A 413 -13.55 -17.67 51.13
C LYS A 413 -15.06 -17.60 51.39
N LEU A 414 -15.88 -17.80 50.35
CA LEU A 414 -17.33 -17.88 50.56
C LEU A 414 -17.70 -19.12 51.40
N GLY A 415 -18.53 -18.92 52.42
CA GLY A 415 -19.33 -20.00 53.01
C GLY A 415 -19.04 -20.40 54.46
N SER A 416 -18.41 -19.56 55.29
CA SER A 416 -18.36 -19.83 56.73
C SER A 416 -19.61 -19.31 57.46
N ILE A 417 -20.04 -20.01 58.52
CA ILE A 417 -21.21 -19.61 59.32
C ILE A 417 -20.91 -18.32 60.13
N SER A 418 -19.67 -18.13 60.56
CA SER A 418 -19.21 -16.96 61.31
C SER A 418 -19.23 -15.66 60.49
N ASP A 419 -19.20 -15.72 59.16
CA ASP A 419 -19.34 -14.53 58.31
C ASP A 419 -20.75 -13.93 58.39
N ALA A 420 -21.78 -14.77 58.60
CA ALA A 420 -23.16 -14.29 58.76
C ALA A 420 -23.32 -13.49 60.06
N GLU A 421 -22.71 -13.94 61.16
CA GLU A 421 -22.74 -13.23 62.45
C GLU A 421 -21.94 -11.93 62.42
N LYS A 422 -20.77 -11.92 61.75
CA LYS A 422 -20.00 -10.69 61.50
C LYS A 422 -20.76 -9.70 60.60
N THR A 423 -21.49 -10.19 59.60
CA THR A 423 -22.36 -9.35 58.74
C THR A 423 -23.54 -8.80 59.54
N TYR A 424 -24.09 -9.56 60.50
CA TYR A 424 -25.17 -9.12 61.36
C TYR A 424 -24.77 -7.98 62.31
N GLU A 425 -23.68 -8.14 63.07
CA GLU A 425 -23.22 -7.07 63.98
C GLU A 425 -22.72 -5.83 63.21
N SER A 426 -22.10 -5.98 62.04
CA SER A 426 -21.69 -4.83 61.23
C SER A 426 -22.89 -4.08 60.61
N ALA A 427 -23.95 -4.78 60.14
CA ALA A 427 -25.18 -4.13 59.69
C ALA A 427 -25.91 -3.40 60.85
N LYS A 428 -25.93 -4.02 62.03
CA LYS A 428 -26.49 -3.45 63.28
C LYS A 428 -25.71 -2.21 63.76
N LEU A 429 -24.39 -2.19 63.59
CA LEU A 429 -23.53 -1.05 63.89
C LEU A 429 -23.71 0.09 62.88
N ALA A 430 -23.71 -0.22 61.58
CA ALA A 430 -23.85 0.74 60.48
C ALA A 430 -25.20 1.50 60.50
N LEU A 431 -26.22 0.95 61.16
CA LEU A 431 -27.57 1.50 61.23
C LEU A 431 -27.93 1.99 62.64
N GLY A 432 -26.95 2.49 63.40
CA GLY A 432 -27.17 3.23 64.65
C GLY A 432 -27.70 2.38 65.81
N GLY A 433 -27.46 1.06 65.79
CA GLY A 433 -27.73 0.15 66.91
C GLY A 433 -29.20 -0.11 67.26
N SER A 434 -30.17 0.43 66.50
CA SER A 434 -31.59 0.44 66.89
C SER A 434 -32.58 0.08 65.76
N ILE A 435 -32.22 -0.91 64.93
CA ILE A 435 -33.20 -1.56 64.05
C ILE A 435 -33.88 -2.72 64.78
N HIS A 436 -35.14 -2.49 65.17
CA HIS A 436 -36.13 -3.55 65.31
C HIS A 436 -36.92 -3.63 64.01
N PRO A 437 -36.64 -4.58 63.09
CA PRO A 437 -37.25 -4.60 61.75
C PRO A 437 -38.70 -5.12 61.77
N LEU A 438 -39.26 -5.37 62.95
CA LEU A 438 -40.59 -5.93 63.17
C LEU A 438 -41.08 -5.57 64.57
N ASN A 439 -42.28 -5.00 64.70
CA ASN A 439 -42.93 -4.81 66.01
C ASN A 439 -43.34 -6.17 66.57
N THR A 440 -42.44 -6.76 67.38
CA THR A 440 -42.59 -8.13 67.88
C THR A 440 -43.83 -8.29 68.77
N TYR A 441 -44.26 -7.25 69.49
CA TYR A 441 -45.45 -7.30 70.36
C TYR A 441 -46.75 -7.40 69.56
N GLU A 442 -46.88 -6.54 68.54
CA GLU A 442 -48.07 -6.46 67.68
C GLU A 442 -48.27 -7.74 66.85
N VAL A 443 -47.20 -8.26 66.24
CA VAL A 443 -47.24 -9.53 65.49
C VAL A 443 -47.61 -10.71 66.39
N ILE A 444 -47.09 -10.76 67.63
CA ILE A 444 -47.46 -11.80 68.60
C ILE A 444 -48.94 -11.71 68.98
N ASN A 445 -49.52 -10.51 69.09
CA ASN A 445 -50.95 -10.35 69.36
C ASN A 445 -51.80 -10.78 68.15
N MET A 446 -51.47 -10.35 66.93
CA MET A 446 -52.18 -10.80 65.71
C MET A 446 -52.14 -12.34 65.55
N LEU A 447 -51.04 -12.99 65.92
CA LEU A 447 -50.94 -14.46 65.92
C LEU A 447 -51.76 -15.11 67.04
N LYS A 448 -51.91 -14.48 68.21
CA LYS A 448 -52.81 -14.95 69.29
C LYS A 448 -54.27 -14.84 68.89
N ASP A 449 -54.66 -13.73 68.27
CA ASP A 449 -56.01 -13.50 67.74
C ASP A 449 -56.35 -14.52 66.63
N ALA A 450 -55.34 -14.94 65.86
CA ALA A 450 -55.42 -16.05 64.91
C ALA A 450 -55.34 -17.46 65.55
N ASN A 451 -55.62 -17.60 66.86
CA ASN A 451 -55.63 -18.85 67.63
C ASN A 451 -54.29 -19.61 67.73
N PHE A 452 -53.14 -18.98 67.47
CA PHE A 452 -51.84 -19.61 67.78
C PHE A 452 -51.51 -19.47 69.27
N SER A 453 -51.07 -20.57 69.90
CA SER A 453 -50.62 -20.51 71.30
C SER A 453 -49.36 -19.63 71.44
N SER A 454 -49.25 -18.90 72.56
CA SER A 454 -48.20 -17.87 72.76
C SER A 454 -46.80 -18.36 72.38
N LYS A 455 -46.40 -19.55 72.83
CA LYS A 455 -45.10 -20.17 72.49
C LYS A 455 -44.90 -20.39 70.98
N LYS A 456 -45.95 -20.77 70.23
CA LYS A 456 -45.88 -20.90 68.76
C LYS A 456 -45.80 -19.53 68.08
N ALA A 457 -46.56 -18.55 68.56
CA ALA A 457 -46.53 -17.17 68.06
C ALA A 457 -45.14 -16.52 68.28
N GLU A 458 -44.54 -16.72 69.45
CA GLU A 458 -43.19 -16.27 69.80
C GLU A 458 -42.12 -16.93 68.89
N SER A 459 -42.16 -18.26 68.70
CA SER A 459 -41.24 -18.96 67.79
C SER A 459 -41.39 -18.52 66.33
N LEU A 460 -42.62 -18.32 65.84
CA LEU A 460 -42.88 -17.79 64.49
C LEU A 460 -42.34 -16.37 64.32
N THR A 461 -42.62 -15.48 65.28
CA THR A 461 -42.18 -14.08 65.23
C THR A 461 -40.66 -13.97 65.28
N ASN A 462 -39.99 -14.83 66.05
CA ASN A 462 -38.52 -14.93 66.04
C ASN A 462 -37.98 -15.41 64.68
N CYS A 463 -38.55 -16.49 64.12
CA CYS A 463 -38.13 -17.01 62.82
C CYS A 463 -38.33 -15.99 61.67
N ILE A 464 -39.44 -15.22 61.69
CA ILE A 464 -39.69 -14.12 60.75
C ILE A 464 -38.64 -13.02 60.92
N ARG A 465 -38.28 -12.65 62.15
CA ARG A 465 -37.23 -11.64 62.42
C ARG A 465 -35.89 -12.07 61.85
N ASP A 466 -35.48 -13.31 62.07
CA ASP A 466 -34.20 -13.85 61.59
C ASP A 466 -34.16 -13.93 60.05
N LEU A 467 -35.27 -14.28 59.41
CA LEU A 467 -35.42 -14.26 57.95
C LEU A 467 -35.32 -12.83 57.38
N LEU A 468 -35.98 -11.84 57.99
CA LEU A 468 -35.90 -10.44 57.59
C LEU A 468 -34.47 -9.90 57.75
N ILE A 469 -33.80 -10.20 58.85
CA ILE A 469 -32.40 -9.84 59.10
C ILE A 469 -31.49 -10.43 58.02
N LYS A 470 -31.66 -11.71 57.68
CA LYS A 470 -30.88 -12.38 56.63
C LYS A 470 -31.15 -11.83 55.23
N GLN A 471 -32.40 -11.43 54.94
CA GLN A 471 -32.75 -10.70 53.71
C GLN A 471 -32.05 -9.33 53.64
N ILE A 472 -32.12 -8.53 54.70
CA ILE A 472 -31.48 -7.20 54.77
C ILE A 472 -29.97 -7.30 54.60
N ALA A 473 -29.30 -8.24 55.27
CA ALA A 473 -27.87 -8.52 55.07
C ALA A 473 -27.54 -8.92 53.61
N SER A 474 -28.42 -9.71 52.96
CA SER A 474 -28.27 -10.08 51.55
C SER A 474 -28.62 -8.96 50.55
N MET A 475 -29.32 -7.91 50.98
CA MET A 475 -29.55 -6.69 50.21
C MET A 475 -28.34 -5.76 50.33
N MET A 476 -27.89 -5.45 51.55
CA MET A 476 -26.76 -4.54 51.80
C MET A 476 -25.45 -5.04 51.18
N SER A 477 -25.24 -6.35 51.07
CA SER A 477 -24.08 -6.95 50.37
C SER A 477 -24.18 -6.92 48.83
N LYS A 478 -25.32 -6.49 48.26
CA LYS A 478 -25.54 -6.30 46.81
C LYS A 478 -25.70 -4.84 46.41
N THR A 479 -26.07 -3.96 47.34
CA THR A 479 -26.22 -2.51 47.11
C THR A 479 -24.99 -1.76 47.61
N CYS A 480 -24.15 -1.26 46.71
CA CYS A 480 -23.09 -0.32 47.08
C CYS A 480 -23.67 0.98 47.67
N LEU A 481 -22.99 1.56 48.66
CA LEU A 481 -23.33 2.90 49.15
C LEU A 481 -22.85 3.96 48.14
N SER A 482 -23.55 5.10 48.05
CA SER A 482 -23.19 6.19 47.13
C SER A 482 -21.73 6.63 47.30
N GLU A 483 -21.29 6.81 48.55
CA GLU A 483 -19.91 7.12 48.94
C GLU A 483 -18.87 6.13 48.37
N GLN A 484 -19.19 4.83 48.33
CA GLN A 484 -18.30 3.81 47.75
C GLN A 484 -18.26 3.92 46.22
N VAL A 485 -19.40 4.21 45.58
CA VAL A 485 -19.46 4.43 44.12
C VAL A 485 -18.70 5.71 43.73
N GLU A 486 -18.84 6.77 44.52
CA GLU A 486 -18.16 8.05 44.33
C GLU A 486 -16.64 7.90 44.48
N ASN A 487 -16.16 7.29 45.57
CA ASN A 487 -14.75 7.00 45.81
C ASN A 487 -14.14 6.13 44.69
N ASN A 488 -14.79 5.03 44.31
CA ASN A 488 -14.34 4.21 43.18
C ASN A 488 -14.29 5.02 41.87
N SER A 489 -15.23 5.96 41.66
CA SER A 489 -15.19 6.85 40.50
C SER A 489 -14.00 7.82 40.54
N TYR A 490 -13.58 8.27 41.72
CA TYR A 490 -12.39 9.13 41.88
C TYR A 490 -11.10 8.35 41.61
N GLU A 491 -10.97 7.12 42.09
CA GLU A 491 -9.83 6.25 41.78
C GLU A 491 -9.73 5.94 40.28
N ILE A 492 -10.85 5.58 39.65
CA ILE A 492 -10.91 5.35 38.18
C ILE A 492 -10.52 6.63 37.41
N LYS A 493 -11.03 7.80 37.82
CA LYS A 493 -10.64 9.09 37.20
C LYS A 493 -9.15 9.38 37.36
N ALA A 494 -8.56 9.10 38.53
CA ALA A 494 -7.13 9.29 38.78
C ALA A 494 -6.27 8.36 37.89
N ALA A 495 -6.61 7.06 37.82
CA ALA A 495 -5.93 6.10 36.96
C ALA A 495 -5.99 6.48 35.47
N ILE A 496 -7.15 6.95 34.98
CA ILE A 496 -7.33 7.43 33.61
C ILE A 496 -6.43 8.65 33.32
N GLN A 497 -6.29 9.60 34.25
CA GLN A 497 -5.40 10.75 34.07
C GLN A 497 -3.92 10.32 34.07
N GLN A 498 -3.53 9.36 34.91
CA GLN A 498 -2.17 8.84 34.94
C GLN A 498 -1.80 8.12 33.63
N LEU A 499 -2.67 7.24 33.13
CA LEU A 499 -2.52 6.58 31.82
C LEU A 499 -2.45 7.61 30.68
N ARG A 500 -3.24 8.69 30.73
CA ARG A 500 -3.21 9.77 29.73
C ARG A 500 -1.87 10.51 29.73
N ILE A 501 -1.27 10.76 30.90
CA ILE A 501 0.05 11.38 31.03
C ILE A 501 1.14 10.44 30.49
N GLU A 502 1.09 9.15 30.85
CA GLU A 502 2.05 8.14 30.37
C GLU A 502 1.98 7.97 28.84
N MET A 503 0.79 7.87 28.27
CA MET A 503 0.59 7.80 26.82
C MET A 503 1.13 9.05 26.09
N LEU A 504 0.97 10.25 26.66
CA LEU A 504 1.56 11.48 26.11
C LEU A 504 3.10 11.48 26.19
N LEU A 505 3.67 10.95 27.27
CA LEU A 505 5.13 10.79 27.40
C LEU A 505 5.66 9.75 26.41
N MET A 506 4.98 8.61 26.23
CA MET A 506 5.33 7.61 25.22
C MET A 506 5.25 8.18 23.81
N HIS A 507 4.17 8.85 23.42
CA HIS A 507 4.07 9.52 22.12
C HIS A 507 5.21 10.52 21.88
N LYS A 508 5.57 11.33 22.88
CA LYS A 508 6.68 12.28 22.77
C LYS A 508 8.04 11.57 22.61
N ASN A 509 8.25 10.45 23.30
CA ASN A 509 9.44 9.62 23.18
C ASN A 509 9.53 8.96 21.79
N SER A 510 8.47 8.28 21.35
CA SER A 510 8.37 7.67 20.02
C SER A 510 8.59 8.69 18.90
N HIS A 511 8.02 9.90 19.02
CA HIS A 511 8.26 10.96 18.04
C HIS A 511 9.74 11.40 18.01
N SER A 512 10.39 11.52 19.17
CA SER A 512 11.82 11.84 19.25
C SER A 512 12.71 10.72 18.66
N ILE A 513 12.32 9.45 18.83
CA ILE A 513 13.01 8.30 18.23
C ILE A 513 12.87 8.36 16.71
N ILE A 514 11.64 8.44 16.18
CA ILE A 514 11.36 8.53 14.74
C ILE A 514 12.07 9.73 14.10
N GLN A 515 12.11 10.88 14.78
CA GLN A 515 12.85 12.06 14.31
C GLN A 515 14.37 11.80 14.24
N SER A 516 14.93 11.09 15.22
CA SER A 516 16.36 10.71 15.22
C SER A 516 16.70 9.68 14.14
N GLU A 517 15.84 8.67 13.92
CA GLU A 517 15.98 7.66 12.87
C GLU A 517 15.85 8.28 11.48
N SER A 518 14.85 9.14 11.27
CA SER A 518 14.69 9.93 10.04
C SER A 518 15.92 10.81 9.76
N SER A 519 16.52 11.42 10.79
CA SER A 519 17.78 12.16 10.65
C SER A 519 18.99 11.29 10.29
N CYS A 520 18.92 9.97 10.54
CA CYS A 520 19.97 9.02 10.17
C CYS A 520 19.82 8.56 8.72
N VAL A 521 18.62 8.12 8.34
CA VAL A 521 18.30 7.74 6.96
C VAL A 521 18.54 8.91 5.99
N ALA A 522 18.25 10.15 6.40
CA ALA A 522 18.58 11.33 5.59
C ALA A 522 20.08 11.49 5.33
N ARG A 523 20.93 11.27 6.34
CA ARG A 523 22.40 11.30 6.20
C ARG A 523 22.92 10.13 5.36
N GLU A 524 22.34 8.95 5.51
CA GLU A 524 22.68 7.77 4.70
C GLU A 524 22.34 7.98 3.22
N LEU A 525 21.18 8.58 2.92
CA LEU A 525 20.80 8.99 1.56
C LEU A 525 21.75 10.07 0.98
N GLU A 526 22.19 11.03 1.78
CA GLU A 526 23.13 12.06 1.34
C GLU A 526 24.51 11.48 1.02
N ILE A 527 25.03 10.59 1.87
CA ILE A 527 26.28 9.84 1.64
C ILE A 527 26.17 8.98 0.37
N LEU A 528 25.07 8.23 0.21
CA LEU A 528 24.84 7.40 -0.97
C LEU A 528 24.72 8.24 -2.26
N SER A 529 24.05 9.40 -2.19
CA SER A 529 23.97 10.36 -3.28
C SER A 529 25.36 10.88 -3.69
N GLN A 530 26.25 11.12 -2.72
CA GLN A 530 27.62 11.54 -2.99
C GLN A 530 28.45 10.42 -3.64
N GLN A 531 28.34 9.17 -3.14
CA GLN A 531 29.00 8.00 -3.74
C GLN A 531 28.56 7.74 -5.19
N ILE A 532 27.26 7.85 -5.46
CA ILE A 532 26.71 7.70 -6.83
C ILE A 532 27.27 8.79 -7.76
N LYS A 533 27.38 10.03 -7.31
CA LYS A 533 28.00 11.12 -8.08
C LYS A 533 29.48 10.85 -8.37
N GLU A 534 30.22 10.32 -7.41
CA GLU A 534 31.64 9.99 -7.55
C GLU A 534 31.86 8.85 -8.57
N GLU A 535 31.10 7.75 -8.48
CA GLU A 535 31.17 6.66 -9.47
C GLU A 535 30.70 7.10 -10.87
N ILE A 536 29.71 8.00 -10.99
CA ILE A 536 29.32 8.59 -12.29
C ILE A 536 30.47 9.43 -12.88
N MET A 537 31.16 10.26 -12.08
CA MET A 537 32.32 11.03 -12.54
C MET A 537 33.47 10.12 -12.98
N LYS A 538 33.73 9.06 -12.23
CA LYS A 538 34.74 8.03 -12.49
C LYS A 538 34.44 7.23 -13.76
N LEU A 539 33.18 6.81 -13.96
CA LEU A 539 32.72 6.18 -15.20
C LEU A 539 32.87 7.13 -16.40
N ARG A 540 32.47 8.40 -16.28
CA ARG A 540 32.66 9.41 -17.33
C ARG A 540 34.13 9.62 -17.68
N SER A 541 35.02 9.62 -16.68
CA SER A 541 36.47 9.68 -16.87
C SER A 541 36.99 8.47 -17.64
N ASN A 542 36.62 7.26 -17.20
CA ASN A 542 37.03 6.00 -17.85
C ASN A 542 36.55 5.92 -19.31
N ILE A 543 35.30 6.30 -19.59
CA ILE A 543 34.74 6.35 -20.94
C ILE A 543 35.49 7.37 -21.81
N SER A 544 35.87 8.53 -21.27
CA SER A 544 36.68 9.54 -21.98
C SER A 544 38.09 9.05 -22.31
N ILE A 545 38.72 8.29 -21.40
CA ILE A 545 40.03 7.67 -21.63
C ILE A 545 39.92 6.58 -22.71
N GLU A 546 38.94 5.68 -22.61
CA GLU A 546 38.67 4.62 -23.59
C GLU A 546 38.36 5.19 -24.99
N MET A 547 37.52 6.23 -25.07
CA MET A 547 37.24 6.97 -26.32
C MET A 547 38.53 7.52 -26.95
N ASN A 548 39.40 8.14 -26.16
CA ASN A 548 40.67 8.67 -26.66
C ASN A 548 41.64 7.56 -27.09
N ASN A 549 41.75 6.46 -26.34
CA ASN A 549 42.56 5.30 -26.72
C ASN A 549 42.11 4.73 -28.07
N ARG A 550 40.81 4.42 -28.22
CA ARG A 550 40.23 3.94 -29.49
C ARG A 550 40.42 4.93 -30.64
N ARG A 551 40.41 6.23 -30.37
CA ARG A 551 40.69 7.27 -31.37
C ARG A 551 42.16 7.24 -31.80
N TYR A 552 43.10 7.03 -30.89
CA TYR A 552 44.51 6.81 -31.22
C TYR A 552 44.72 5.52 -32.02
N GLU A 553 44.12 4.40 -31.60
CA GLU A 553 44.19 3.11 -32.31
C GLU A 553 43.65 3.21 -33.75
N ARG A 554 42.50 3.89 -33.94
CA ARG A 554 41.97 4.19 -35.28
C ARG A 554 42.91 5.09 -36.08
N PHE A 555 43.53 6.11 -35.47
CA PHE A 555 44.48 6.99 -36.19
C PHE A 555 45.76 6.27 -36.60
N ASP A 556 46.31 5.36 -35.79
CA ASP A 556 47.46 4.54 -36.18
C ASP A 556 47.07 3.53 -37.28
N SER A 557 45.94 2.84 -37.14
CA SER A 557 45.41 1.94 -38.18
C SER A 557 45.25 2.65 -39.53
N ILE A 558 44.80 3.91 -39.53
CA ILE A 558 44.68 4.74 -40.74
C ILE A 558 46.05 5.11 -41.32
N LYS A 559 47.07 5.37 -40.49
CA LYS A 559 48.44 5.62 -40.97
C LYS A 559 49.06 4.37 -41.58
N ASP A 560 48.91 3.21 -40.96
CA ASP A 560 49.46 1.96 -41.48
C ASP A 560 48.85 1.64 -42.86
N LEU A 561 47.55 1.85 -43.02
CA LEU A 561 46.87 1.76 -44.32
C LEU A 561 47.38 2.79 -45.34
N GLU A 562 47.66 4.03 -44.92
CA GLU A 562 48.24 5.07 -45.79
C GLU A 562 49.70 4.76 -46.18
N VAL A 563 50.50 4.16 -45.30
CA VAL A 563 51.85 3.67 -45.61
C VAL A 563 51.78 2.55 -46.63
N HIS A 564 50.94 1.54 -46.41
CA HIS A 564 50.72 0.47 -47.41
C HIS A 564 50.17 1.01 -48.74
N ARG A 565 49.35 2.07 -48.71
CA ARG A 565 48.88 2.76 -49.94
C ARG A 565 50.06 3.33 -50.74
N GLN A 566 51.02 3.97 -50.07
CA GLN A 566 52.22 4.54 -50.70
C GLN A 566 53.22 3.46 -51.16
N GLU A 567 53.36 2.35 -50.43
CA GLU A 567 54.15 1.18 -50.86
C GLU A 567 53.55 0.51 -52.11
N MET A 568 52.22 0.45 -52.20
CA MET A 568 51.52 -0.05 -53.40
C MET A 568 51.61 0.93 -54.57
N GLU A 569 51.49 2.25 -54.35
CA GLU A 569 51.69 3.26 -55.39
C GLU A 569 53.12 3.22 -55.97
N THR A 570 54.14 3.20 -55.12
CA THR A 570 55.55 3.14 -55.58
C THR A 570 55.86 1.84 -56.33
N THR A 571 55.29 0.72 -55.89
CA THR A 571 55.36 -0.59 -56.59
C THR A 571 54.64 -0.55 -57.94
N TYR A 572 53.46 0.09 -58.02
CA TYR A 572 52.72 0.28 -59.27
C TYR A 572 53.51 1.13 -60.27
N TYR A 573 54.10 2.25 -59.84
CA TYR A 573 54.93 3.09 -60.72
C TYR A 573 56.18 2.37 -61.22
N TYR A 574 56.79 1.49 -60.40
CA TYR A 574 57.90 0.64 -60.82
C TYR A 574 57.49 -0.34 -61.93
N LEU A 575 56.41 -1.11 -61.72
CA LEU A 575 55.89 -2.08 -62.69
C LEU A 575 55.42 -1.40 -64.00
N LEU A 576 54.81 -0.22 -63.90
CA LEU A 576 54.44 0.61 -65.07
C LEU A 576 55.69 1.04 -65.86
N GLY A 577 56.81 1.28 -65.17
CA GLY A 577 58.12 1.52 -65.78
C GLY A 577 58.64 0.32 -66.56
N GLU A 578 58.64 -0.87 -65.96
CA GLU A 578 59.06 -2.11 -66.63
C GLU A 578 58.22 -2.39 -67.89
N VAL A 579 56.89 -2.37 -67.76
CA VAL A 579 55.95 -2.57 -68.87
C VAL A 579 56.15 -1.53 -69.97
N LYS A 580 56.45 -0.27 -69.63
CA LYS A 580 56.79 0.75 -70.63
C LYS A 580 58.10 0.42 -71.35
N THR A 581 59.15 -0.02 -70.65
CA THR A 581 60.41 -0.41 -71.29
C THR A 581 60.26 -1.64 -72.19
N ASP A 582 59.42 -2.61 -71.83
CA ASP A 582 59.06 -3.75 -72.69
C ASP A 582 58.26 -3.33 -73.93
N ILE A 583 57.34 -2.37 -73.78
CA ILE A 583 56.62 -1.77 -74.92
C ILE A 583 57.58 -1.03 -75.86
N GLU A 584 58.58 -0.34 -75.35
CA GLU A 584 59.60 0.34 -76.17
C GLU A 584 60.57 -0.65 -76.83
N ALA A 585 60.99 -1.70 -76.12
CA ALA A 585 61.83 -2.78 -76.66
C ALA A 585 61.09 -3.60 -77.75
N THR A 586 59.82 -3.92 -77.54
CA THR A 586 58.98 -4.60 -78.54
C THR A 586 58.71 -3.71 -79.74
N LYS A 587 58.41 -2.42 -79.56
CA LYS A 587 58.34 -1.44 -80.67
C LYS A 587 59.64 -1.39 -81.47
N LEU A 588 60.80 -1.29 -80.84
CA LEU A 588 62.10 -1.30 -81.52
C LEU A 588 62.35 -2.61 -82.28
N ASN A 589 61.95 -3.75 -81.73
CA ASN A 589 62.06 -5.05 -82.40
C ASN A 589 61.07 -5.20 -83.57
N ILE A 590 59.86 -4.63 -83.47
CA ILE A 590 58.89 -4.56 -84.58
C ILE A 590 59.42 -3.63 -85.68
N ILE A 591 59.97 -2.47 -85.34
CA ILE A 591 60.58 -1.54 -86.31
C ILE A 591 61.78 -2.19 -87.02
N ARG A 592 62.66 -2.89 -86.29
CA ARG A 592 63.79 -3.65 -86.89
C ARG A 592 63.32 -4.75 -87.83
N LYS A 593 62.32 -5.54 -87.43
CA LYS A 593 61.73 -6.60 -88.27
C LYS A 593 61.00 -6.02 -89.48
N GLY A 594 60.26 -4.92 -89.30
CA GLY A 594 59.55 -4.20 -90.37
C GLY A 594 60.50 -3.57 -91.39
N PHE A 595 61.60 -2.96 -90.94
CA PHE A 595 62.63 -2.46 -91.85
C PHE A 595 63.28 -3.60 -92.64
N LEU A 596 63.55 -4.75 -92.00
CA LEU A 596 64.09 -5.93 -92.67
C LEU A 596 63.11 -6.51 -93.69
N THR A 597 61.81 -6.63 -93.38
CA THR A 597 60.81 -7.13 -94.34
C THR A 597 60.58 -6.15 -95.48
N ILE A 598 60.54 -4.83 -95.22
CA ILE A 598 60.48 -3.80 -96.28
C ILE A 598 61.68 -3.94 -97.21
N LEU A 599 62.90 -4.07 -96.68
CA LEU A 599 64.12 -4.22 -97.47
C LEU A 599 64.08 -5.50 -98.32
N ILE A 600 63.65 -6.63 -97.76
CA ILE A 600 63.43 -7.89 -98.50
C ILE A 600 62.40 -7.71 -99.62
N THR A 601 61.23 -7.11 -99.34
CA THR A 601 60.20 -6.88 -100.37
C THR A 601 60.66 -5.91 -101.46
N GLY A 602 61.42 -4.86 -101.10
CA GLY A 602 62.01 -3.94 -102.07
C GLY A 602 63.01 -4.64 -103.00
N LEU A 603 63.83 -5.55 -102.46
CA LEU A 603 64.75 -6.37 -103.24
C LEU A 603 64.01 -7.29 -104.23
N VAL A 604 62.92 -7.94 -103.78
CA VAL A 604 62.06 -8.77 -104.64
C VAL A 604 61.40 -7.93 -105.74
N VAL A 605 60.89 -6.74 -105.43
CA VAL A 605 60.28 -5.81 -106.40
C VAL A 605 61.30 -5.31 -107.44
N ILE A 606 62.53 -4.99 -107.02
CA ILE A 606 63.61 -4.56 -107.93
C ILE A 606 64.01 -5.67 -108.92
N ILE A 607 63.92 -6.95 -108.51
CA ILE A 607 64.23 -8.09 -109.38
C ILE A 607 63.15 -8.35 -110.45
N PHE A 608 61.90 -7.92 -110.23
CA PHE A 608 60.75 -8.38 -111.02
C PHE A 608 60.03 -7.33 -111.91
N ILE A 609 60.47 -6.06 -111.96
CA ILE A 609 59.80 -5.03 -112.79
C ILE A 609 60.55 -4.74 -114.11
N PRO A 610 59.94 -5.02 -115.29
CA PRO A 610 60.46 -4.57 -116.58
C PRO A 610 60.12 -3.09 -116.86
N LYS A 611 60.95 -2.42 -117.66
CA LYS A 611 61.00 -0.97 -117.81
C LYS A 611 60.09 -0.44 -118.93
N LYS A 612 59.26 0.59 -118.67
CA LYS A 612 58.67 1.45 -119.72
C LYS A 612 58.46 2.90 -119.23
N ASN A 613 58.23 3.82 -120.16
CA ASN A 613 58.33 5.27 -119.99
C ASN A 613 57.03 5.96 -119.56
N LYS A 614 57.21 7.24 -119.16
CA LYS A 614 56.28 8.38 -119.07
C LYS A 614 55.00 8.30 -119.92
N ASP A 615 53.91 8.90 -119.41
CA ASP A 615 53.48 10.27 -119.80
C ASP A 615 52.42 10.84 -118.82
N SER A 616 52.03 12.11 -119.00
CA SER A 616 51.03 12.90 -118.25
C SER A 616 50.20 13.74 -119.28
N PRO A 617 49.17 14.57 -118.97
CA PRO A 617 48.68 15.11 -117.68
C PRO A 617 47.11 15.20 -117.53
N GLY A 618 46.62 15.98 -116.53
CA GLY A 618 45.22 16.44 -116.32
C GLY A 618 44.74 16.21 -114.86
N ASN A 619 44.40 17.21 -114.03
CA ASN A 619 43.23 18.14 -114.02
C ASN A 619 41.87 17.40 -113.93
N ASP A 620 40.95 17.64 -112.97
CA ASP A 620 40.85 18.57 -111.81
C ASP A 620 40.03 17.87 -110.65
N THR A 621 39.42 18.44 -109.58
CA THR A 621 38.95 19.81 -109.22
C THR A 621 38.63 19.94 -107.70
N THR A 622 38.41 21.19 -107.23
CA THR A 622 37.60 21.63 -106.05
C THR A 622 37.94 21.22 -104.60
N LEU A 623 38.35 22.25 -103.84
CA LEU A 623 38.07 22.51 -102.41
C LEU A 623 36.54 22.70 -102.15
N PRO A 624 35.99 22.60 -100.90
CA PRO A 624 36.25 23.58 -99.82
C PRO A 624 36.32 23.05 -98.37
N GLU A 625 36.62 24.00 -97.48
CA GLU A 625 36.68 23.89 -96.02
C GLU A 625 35.29 23.79 -95.37
N ASN A 626 35.23 23.37 -94.10
CA ASN A 626 34.34 24.00 -93.12
C ASN A 626 34.73 23.70 -91.67
N GLU A 627 34.32 24.60 -90.77
CA GLU A 627 34.61 24.55 -89.33
C GLU A 627 33.58 23.71 -88.56
N ALA A 628 34.00 23.09 -87.44
CA ALA A 628 33.16 22.89 -86.26
C ALA A 628 34.02 22.56 -85.04
N SER A 629 33.74 23.21 -83.90
CA SER A 629 34.26 22.87 -82.57
C SER A 629 33.19 22.13 -81.77
N ILE A 630 33.57 21.43 -80.68
CA ILE A 630 32.98 21.54 -79.32
C ILE A 630 33.38 20.39 -78.36
N LEU A 631 33.79 20.80 -77.15
CA LEU A 631 33.92 20.10 -75.85
C LEU A 631 34.88 18.92 -75.61
N ASN A 632 35.38 18.92 -74.36
CA ASN A 632 36.27 17.92 -73.74
C ASN A 632 35.52 16.62 -73.36
N PRO A 633 36.25 15.57 -72.94
CA PRO A 633 36.29 15.37 -71.49
C PRO A 633 37.69 15.00 -70.94
N GLU A 634 38.19 15.82 -70.01
CA GLU A 634 39.18 15.43 -68.99
C GLU A 634 38.81 16.12 -67.68
N ILE A 635 38.92 15.39 -66.56
CA ILE A 635 39.47 15.81 -65.26
C ILE A 635 39.45 14.58 -64.34
N VAL A 636 40.65 14.14 -63.94
CA VAL A 636 41.00 13.07 -62.97
C VAL A 636 40.44 11.67 -63.31
#